data_AF-A0AAD5BJ75-F1
#
_entry.id   AF-A0AAD5BJ75-F1
#
_cell.length_a   1.000
_cell.length_b   1.000
_cell.length_c   1.000
_cell.angle_alpha   90.00
_cell.angle_beta   90.00
_cell.angle_gamma   90.00
#
_symmetry.space_group_name_H-M   'P 1'
#
loop_
_entity.id
_entity.type
_entity.pdbx_description
1 polymer ?
#
loop_
_entity_poly.entity_id
_entity_poly.type
_entity_poly.pdbx_seq_one_letter_code
_entity_poly.pdbx_strand_id
1 'polypeptide(L)'
;MHNIKPNAPFKPPRLLKEGDIQNLPSRDLPKRAGAVLAKRPPPNIAPVAAKRAKSETTDDSSISRWTIQWRKKTNKKNKSWDGDGFATVKSTAFGCEMVVKNSDGKVMSKKSFNSGPDLDDVIPIGGYEIILDEKLSQEGSDVTSDVNKTAIEVEEVIVAPKVVEQFKKVVHDASPEPRKPLYDDADKFTLTPPPGLSSHVPVRIDPILASKLRPHQLEGVTFLYECLMGFRNFKGNGCLLADEMGLGKTLMTITTIWTLLKQNPYPDQKKPIVNKVLVVCPVTLINNWREEFKKWLGLNKVNVLTLNNPMSDDKRDIVNFGKLNVYQVLIINYEKVLAHREELSTVPFDLLVCDEGHRLKNSANKVMINLTKLNIAKKIVLTGTPIQNYLTEFYTLVSFLNPHVLPDTKTFQKEFVNPITRARDVNCFNEEIKKQGEEVSQRLISLTHKFILRRTQAILENYLTNKTDILLFVPPTQLQLDLFDSIKRSQKFQDLDSGAISLSLINLFRKICNSPSLLASDDFYKSITDGSLKLSTSSGKLNALIPLILEITAQKEKLVLISNYTTTLDLLETVIKKLNLQFLRLDGSTPNNMRGKLVNRFNEDDSVSVFLLSSKSGGTGINLIGASRLILYDNDWNPSTDLQSMSRIHRDGQQKPCYIYRLFTTGCIDEKIFQRQLMKNKLSSKFLDNDSSSKSDVFDYSDLKNLFEIDSGTASNTHDLLGCSCAGDGFMLSQKCDSDSDDDQTTTTKEWMSAAELQENLNKTGYQTKAVKKALNDYHHYAPELNQNLEFDSVISRILSNKLFKNKSPFTYIMQKSNDAPSTIDN
;
A
#
# COMPACT_ATOMS: atom_id res chain seq x y z
N MET A 1 25.91 54.16 10.48
CA MET A 1 24.45 54.33 10.29
C MET A 1 24.08 53.89 8.87
N HIS A 2 22.91 53.27 8.69
CA HIS A 2 22.06 53.18 7.47
C HIS A 2 22.71 53.09 6.06
N ASN A 3 22.38 52.15 5.17
CA ASN A 3 21.37 51.08 5.19
C ASN A 3 21.80 49.92 4.26
N ILE A 4 21.57 48.67 4.67
CA ILE A 4 21.60 47.48 3.80
C ILE A 4 20.22 46.81 3.91
N LYS A 5 19.58 46.49 2.77
CA LYS A 5 18.29 45.78 2.71
C LYS A 5 18.48 44.30 2.35
N PRO A 6 17.76 43.36 2.99
CA PRO A 6 17.89 41.93 2.69
C PRO A 6 17.05 41.47 1.49
N ASN A 7 17.57 40.42 0.83
CA ASN A 7 16.96 39.41 -0.05
C ASN A 7 15.48 39.57 -0.48
N ALA A 8 15.27 39.56 -1.80
CA ALA A 8 13.99 39.25 -2.45
C ALA A 8 14.11 37.93 -3.25
N PRO A 9 13.04 37.09 -3.34
CA PRO A 9 13.14 35.75 -3.93
C PRO A 9 13.13 35.72 -5.46
N PHE A 10 13.84 34.74 -6.01
CA PHE A 10 14.03 34.48 -7.44
C PHE A 10 12.72 34.07 -8.15
N LYS A 11 12.54 34.48 -9.41
CA LYS A 11 11.44 34.02 -10.30
C LYS A 11 12.03 33.46 -11.60
N PRO A 12 11.54 32.31 -12.11
CA PRO A 12 11.99 31.77 -13.40
C PRO A 12 11.43 32.59 -14.59
N PRO A 13 12.10 32.57 -15.76
CA PRO A 13 11.69 33.37 -16.92
C PRO A 13 10.41 32.85 -17.60
N ARG A 14 9.68 33.74 -18.29
CA ARG A 14 8.68 33.36 -19.30
C ARG A 14 9.34 33.29 -20.68
N LEU A 15 8.99 32.27 -21.46
CA LEU A 15 9.25 32.26 -22.90
C LEU A 15 8.38 33.32 -23.60
N LEU A 16 9.00 34.10 -24.47
CA LEU A 16 8.30 35.01 -25.38
C LEU A 16 7.77 34.24 -26.59
N LYS A 17 6.73 34.77 -27.24
CA LYS A 17 6.23 34.24 -28.52
C LYS A 17 6.94 34.95 -29.67
N GLU A 18 7.28 34.19 -30.71
CA GLU A 18 7.76 34.76 -31.96
C GLU A 18 6.61 35.38 -32.76
N GLY A 19 6.85 36.60 -33.23
CA GLY A 19 5.92 37.46 -33.96
C GLY A 19 6.55 38.84 -34.09
N ASP A 20 6.49 39.43 -35.29
CA ASP A 20 6.98 40.76 -35.63
C ASP A 20 8.51 40.99 -35.67
N ILE A 21 9.16 40.46 -36.73
CA ILE A 21 10.24 41.20 -37.42
C ILE A 21 9.97 41.16 -38.93
N GLN A 22 9.86 42.34 -39.55
CA GLN A 22 10.01 42.53 -41.00
C GLN A 22 11.18 43.47 -41.25
N ASN A 23 12.06 43.13 -42.20
CA ASN A 23 12.52 44.05 -43.25
C ASN A 23 13.41 43.34 -44.30
N LEU A 24 13.55 43.99 -45.46
CA LEU A 24 14.07 43.52 -46.77
C LEU A 24 15.58 43.82 -46.94
N PRO A 25 16.33 43.38 -48.02
CA PRO A 25 15.88 43.16 -49.40
C PRO A 25 16.49 41.94 -50.17
N SER A 26 16.36 41.94 -51.51
CA SER A 26 16.45 40.78 -52.44
C SER A 26 17.41 40.96 -53.63
N ARG A 27 17.93 39.86 -54.22
CA ARG A 27 18.36 39.82 -55.65
C ARG A 27 18.53 38.40 -56.26
N ASP A 28 18.16 38.34 -57.54
CA ASP A 28 18.32 37.37 -58.67
C ASP A 28 19.60 36.49 -58.75
N LEU A 29 19.75 35.37 -59.50
CA LEU A 29 18.96 34.53 -60.47
C LEU A 29 19.68 33.11 -60.54
N PRO A 30 19.62 32.16 -61.55
CA PRO A 30 18.99 32.07 -62.88
C PRO A 30 18.10 30.81 -63.15
N LYS A 31 18.48 29.86 -64.03
CA LYS A 31 17.59 28.82 -64.67
C LYS A 31 18.29 27.54 -65.17
N ARG A 32 17.53 26.42 -65.24
CA ARG A 32 17.65 25.19 -66.13
C ARG A 32 18.86 24.25 -65.89
N ALA A 33 18.85 22.95 -66.23
CA ALA A 33 17.84 21.97 -66.74
C ALA A 33 18.04 20.60 -65.99
N GLY A 34 17.25 19.52 -66.04
CA GLY A 34 16.21 19.01 -66.96
C GLY A 34 16.77 17.88 -67.87
N ALA A 35 16.16 16.70 -68.07
CA ALA A 35 14.81 16.20 -67.71
C ALA A 35 14.82 15.17 -66.53
N VAL A 36 14.30 13.93 -66.50
CA VAL A 36 13.74 12.92 -67.46
C VAL A 36 12.53 12.19 -66.80
N LEU A 37 11.63 11.53 -67.55
CA LEU A 37 10.36 10.97 -67.04
C LEU A 37 9.84 9.74 -67.83
N ALA A 38 9.43 8.64 -67.16
CA ALA A 38 8.65 7.54 -67.75
C ALA A 38 8.02 6.61 -66.67
N LYS A 39 6.83 6.00 -66.83
CA LYS A 39 5.60 6.36 -67.58
C LYS A 39 4.49 5.34 -67.27
N ARG A 40 3.23 5.76 -67.02
CA ARG A 40 1.99 5.17 -67.61
C ARG A 40 0.72 5.97 -67.22
N PRO A 41 -0.18 6.30 -68.18
CA PRO A 41 -1.49 6.93 -67.95
C PRO A 41 -2.66 5.96 -68.32
N PRO A 42 -3.89 6.42 -68.68
CA PRO A 42 -4.96 6.91 -67.81
C PRO A 42 -6.30 6.13 -68.02
N PRO A 43 -7.44 6.47 -67.35
CA PRO A 43 -8.72 5.76 -67.53
C PRO A 43 -9.68 6.43 -68.53
N ASN A 44 -10.67 5.69 -69.07
CA ASN A 44 -12.03 6.25 -69.33
C ASN A 44 -13.13 5.26 -69.82
N ILE A 45 -14.39 5.59 -69.45
CA ILE A 45 -15.68 5.37 -70.16
C ILE A 45 -16.27 3.93 -70.24
N ALA A 46 -17.62 3.85 -70.16
CA ALA A 46 -18.48 2.65 -70.18
C ALA A 46 -19.17 2.44 -71.55
N PRO A 47 -19.95 1.33 -71.79
CA PRO A 47 -21.40 1.43 -71.54
C PRO A 47 -22.22 0.11 -71.29
N VAL A 48 -23.45 0.29 -70.80
CA VAL A 48 -24.74 -0.39 -71.16
C VAL A 48 -24.86 -1.95 -71.23
N ALA A 49 -25.58 -2.48 -70.23
CA ALA A 49 -26.69 -3.47 -70.24
C ALA A 49 -26.74 -4.72 -71.16
N ALA A 50 -27.09 -5.86 -70.52
CA ALA A 50 -27.90 -6.95 -71.10
C ALA A 50 -28.86 -7.56 -70.04
N LYS A 51 -29.99 -8.13 -70.46
CA LYS A 51 -30.99 -8.80 -69.57
C LYS A 51 -31.05 -10.31 -69.85
N ARG A 52 -31.09 -11.18 -68.82
CA ARG A 52 -32.24 -12.08 -68.50
C ARG A 52 -31.90 -13.28 -67.56
N ALA A 53 -32.83 -13.51 -66.64
CA ALA A 53 -33.43 -14.80 -66.23
C ALA A 53 -32.62 -15.93 -65.54
N LYS A 54 -33.12 -16.25 -64.33
CA LYS A 54 -33.29 -17.58 -63.71
C LYS A 54 -32.11 -18.57 -63.66
N SER A 55 -31.62 -18.77 -62.44
CA SER A 55 -31.67 -20.09 -61.78
C SER A 55 -32.08 -19.90 -60.32
N GLU A 56 -32.65 -20.93 -59.70
CA GLU A 56 -33.04 -20.96 -58.28
C GLU A 56 -32.08 -21.89 -57.54
N THR A 57 -31.48 -21.42 -56.44
CA THR A 57 -31.10 -22.22 -55.25
C THR A 57 -30.85 -21.30 -54.07
N THR A 58 -31.00 -21.85 -52.86
CA THR A 58 -30.76 -21.24 -51.55
C THR A 58 -29.32 -20.76 -51.32
N ASP A 59 -29.12 -19.83 -50.38
CA ASP A 59 -28.18 -20.01 -49.26
C ASP A 59 -28.28 -18.86 -48.22
N ASP A 60 -27.88 -19.17 -46.98
CA ASP A 60 -27.99 -18.28 -45.81
C ASP A 60 -26.98 -17.11 -45.82
N SER A 61 -27.46 -15.88 -45.97
CA SER A 61 -26.63 -14.69 -45.74
C SER A 61 -26.61 -14.32 -44.25
N SER A 62 -25.65 -14.82 -43.47
CA SER A 62 -25.52 -14.48 -42.05
C SER A 62 -25.23 -12.97 -41.87
N ILE A 63 -26.09 -12.26 -41.14
CA ILE A 63 -25.95 -10.83 -40.83
C ILE A 63 -25.55 -10.67 -39.36
N SER A 64 -24.44 -10.02 -39.08
CA SER A 64 -24.03 -9.68 -37.71
C SER A 64 -24.06 -8.16 -37.49
N ARG A 65 -24.67 -7.73 -36.37
CA ARG A 65 -24.64 -6.35 -35.89
C ARG A 65 -23.56 -6.26 -34.80
N TRP A 66 -22.81 -5.16 -34.77
CA TRP A 66 -21.72 -4.90 -33.83
C TRP A 66 -21.78 -3.45 -33.34
N THR A 67 -21.38 -3.19 -32.10
CA THR A 67 -21.03 -1.85 -31.64
C THR A 67 -19.64 -1.47 -32.15
N ILE A 68 -19.41 -0.18 -32.41
CA ILE A 68 -18.11 0.33 -32.87
C ILE A 68 -17.74 1.66 -32.20
N GLN A 69 -16.44 1.93 -32.14
CA GLN A 69 -15.89 3.26 -31.92
C GLN A 69 -15.27 3.77 -33.22
N TRP A 70 -15.42 5.06 -33.53
CA TRP A 70 -14.93 5.66 -34.77
C TRP A 70 -14.20 7.00 -34.55
N ARG A 71 -13.30 7.34 -35.48
CA ARG A 71 -12.65 8.65 -35.57
C ARG A 71 -12.33 9.03 -37.00
N LYS A 72 -12.19 10.32 -37.27
CA LYS A 72 -11.61 10.84 -38.51
C LYS A 72 -10.11 10.51 -38.55
N LYS A 73 -9.57 10.22 -39.73
CA LYS A 73 -8.13 10.00 -39.93
C LYS A 73 -7.34 11.25 -39.53
N THR A 74 -6.38 11.11 -38.63
CA THR A 74 -5.44 12.18 -38.25
C THR A 74 -4.01 11.64 -38.12
N ASN A 75 -3.03 12.52 -38.31
CA ASN A 75 -1.60 12.20 -38.15
C ASN A 75 -1.06 12.61 -36.76
N LYS A 76 -1.94 12.80 -35.76
CA LYS A 76 -1.52 13.15 -34.39
C LYS A 76 -0.93 11.93 -33.69
N LYS A 77 0.17 12.13 -32.94
CA LYS A 77 0.91 11.06 -32.23
C LYS A 77 0.07 10.37 -31.15
N ASN A 78 -0.88 11.09 -30.55
CA ASN A 78 -1.91 10.55 -29.67
C ASN A 78 -3.26 10.72 -30.39
N LYS A 79 -3.99 9.61 -30.60
CA LYS A 79 -5.32 9.61 -31.23
C LYS A 79 -6.40 9.25 -30.21
N SER A 80 -7.41 10.11 -30.05
CA SER A 80 -8.67 9.79 -29.37
C SER A 80 -9.67 9.17 -30.35
N TRP A 81 -10.77 8.62 -29.84
CA TRP A 81 -11.97 8.34 -30.64
C TRP A 81 -12.87 9.59 -30.69
N ASP A 82 -13.63 9.77 -31.77
CA ASP A 82 -14.51 10.93 -31.97
C ASP A 82 -15.96 10.64 -31.56
N GLY A 83 -16.37 9.36 -31.53
CA GLY A 83 -17.68 8.92 -31.06
C GLY A 83 -17.97 7.44 -31.36
N ASP A 84 -19.17 7.01 -30.99
CA ASP A 84 -19.64 5.63 -31.09
C ASP A 84 -20.59 5.43 -32.28
N GLY A 85 -20.89 4.18 -32.61
CA GLY A 85 -21.82 3.82 -33.67
C GLY A 85 -22.08 2.31 -33.76
N PHE A 86 -22.65 1.89 -34.89
CA PHE A 86 -23.01 0.50 -35.17
C PHE A 86 -22.50 0.05 -36.54
N ALA A 87 -21.89 -1.13 -36.59
CA ALA A 87 -21.56 -1.81 -37.84
C ALA A 87 -22.53 -2.96 -38.11
N THR A 88 -22.88 -3.18 -39.38
CA THR A 88 -23.59 -4.37 -39.84
C THR A 88 -22.71 -5.06 -40.87
N VAL A 89 -22.24 -6.27 -40.55
CA VAL A 89 -21.43 -7.12 -41.43
C VAL A 89 -22.31 -8.22 -42.00
N LYS A 90 -22.47 -8.24 -43.32
CA LYS A 90 -23.12 -9.31 -44.07
C LYS A 90 -22.08 -10.22 -44.70
N SER A 91 -22.15 -11.52 -44.42
CA SER A 91 -21.38 -12.49 -45.19
C SER A 91 -22.11 -12.84 -46.51
N THR A 92 -21.33 -13.03 -47.58
CA THR A 92 -21.80 -13.45 -48.91
C THR A 92 -20.78 -14.42 -49.51
N ALA A 93 -21.20 -15.23 -50.49
CA ALA A 93 -20.35 -16.25 -51.12
C ALA A 93 -19.04 -15.72 -51.76
N PHE A 94 -18.89 -14.40 -51.93
CA PHE A 94 -17.71 -13.75 -52.52
C PHE A 94 -17.01 -12.77 -51.56
N GLY A 95 -17.37 -12.74 -50.28
CA GLY A 95 -16.76 -11.88 -49.25
C GLY A 95 -17.76 -11.26 -48.26
N CYS A 96 -17.29 -10.37 -47.41
CA CYS A 96 -18.08 -9.69 -46.38
C CYS A 96 -18.30 -8.21 -46.71
N GLU A 97 -19.55 -7.73 -46.76
CA GLU A 97 -19.88 -6.29 -46.81
C GLU A 97 -20.09 -5.77 -45.39
N MET A 98 -19.33 -4.74 -44.99
CA MET A 98 -19.58 -3.99 -43.74
C MET A 98 -20.17 -2.61 -44.05
N VAL A 99 -21.31 -2.32 -43.43
CA VAL A 99 -22.00 -1.03 -43.45
C VAL A 99 -21.88 -0.37 -42.07
N VAL A 100 -21.36 0.85 -42.02
CA VAL A 100 -21.14 1.61 -40.78
C VAL A 100 -22.19 2.71 -40.63
N LYS A 101 -22.81 2.80 -39.44
CA LYS A 101 -23.74 3.85 -39.02
C LYS A 101 -23.23 4.57 -37.77
N ASN A 102 -23.61 5.84 -37.60
CA ASN A 102 -23.42 6.54 -36.32
C ASN A 102 -24.52 6.17 -35.30
N SER A 103 -24.46 6.76 -34.10
CA SER A 103 -25.49 6.73 -33.06
C SER A 103 -26.91 6.92 -33.59
N ASP A 104 -27.09 7.86 -34.52
CA ASP A 104 -28.40 8.29 -35.03
C ASP A 104 -28.89 7.40 -36.20
N GLY A 105 -28.26 6.25 -36.41
CA GLY A 105 -28.60 5.28 -37.45
C GLY A 105 -28.21 5.68 -38.88
N LYS A 106 -27.60 6.85 -39.08
CA LYS A 106 -27.21 7.38 -40.39
C LYS A 106 -25.94 6.69 -40.89
N VAL A 107 -25.99 6.15 -42.11
CA VAL A 107 -24.85 5.46 -42.74
C VAL A 107 -23.70 6.45 -42.98
N MET A 108 -22.55 6.16 -42.40
CA MET A 108 -21.31 6.94 -42.54
C MET A 108 -20.45 6.44 -43.71
N SER A 109 -20.36 5.13 -43.89
CA SER A 109 -19.56 4.51 -44.96
C SER A 109 -19.87 3.03 -45.15
N LYS A 110 -19.30 2.45 -46.22
CA LYS A 110 -19.40 1.03 -46.58
C LYS A 110 -18.05 0.53 -47.07
N LYS A 111 -17.72 -0.74 -46.83
CA LYS A 111 -16.52 -1.41 -47.37
C LYS A 111 -16.72 -2.91 -47.45
N SER A 112 -16.27 -3.51 -48.55
CA SER A 112 -16.22 -4.97 -48.72
C SER A 112 -14.83 -5.51 -48.42
N PHE A 113 -14.77 -6.76 -47.94
CA PHE A 113 -13.57 -7.47 -47.53
C PHE A 113 -13.62 -8.91 -48.07
N ASN A 114 -12.47 -9.48 -48.44
CA ASN A 114 -12.40 -10.86 -48.95
C ASN A 114 -12.46 -11.90 -47.82
N SER A 115 -12.11 -11.50 -46.60
CA SER A 115 -12.20 -12.28 -45.36
C SER A 115 -13.00 -11.50 -44.31
N GLY A 116 -13.43 -12.16 -43.23
CA GLY A 116 -14.00 -11.46 -42.07
C GLY A 116 -12.97 -10.53 -41.40
N PRO A 117 -13.40 -9.42 -40.77
CA PRO A 117 -12.55 -8.63 -39.90
C PRO A 117 -12.33 -9.34 -38.55
N ASP A 118 -11.10 -9.32 -38.05
CA ASP A 118 -10.78 -9.71 -36.68
C ASP A 118 -11.19 -8.62 -35.67
N LEU A 119 -11.29 -9.03 -34.41
CA LEU A 119 -11.51 -8.12 -33.27
C LEU A 119 -10.22 -7.38 -32.89
N ASP A 120 -10.37 -6.27 -32.16
CA ASP A 120 -9.32 -5.30 -31.78
C ASP A 120 -8.61 -4.53 -32.93
N ASP A 121 -8.74 -4.95 -34.19
CA ASP A 121 -7.98 -4.35 -35.29
C ASP A 121 -8.55 -3.01 -35.80
N VAL A 122 -7.67 -2.05 -36.13
CA VAL A 122 -8.07 -0.68 -36.52
C VAL A 122 -8.38 -0.60 -38.02
N ILE A 123 -9.66 -0.71 -38.37
CA ILE A 123 -10.11 -0.82 -39.75
C ILE A 123 -10.24 0.59 -40.40
N PRO A 124 -9.46 0.91 -41.46
CA PRO A 124 -9.63 2.16 -42.19
C PRO A 124 -10.78 2.04 -43.22
N ILE A 125 -11.78 2.95 -43.10
CA ILE A 125 -12.98 2.99 -43.95
C ILE A 125 -13.24 4.43 -44.41
N GLY A 126 -13.04 4.71 -45.69
CA GLY A 126 -13.17 6.07 -46.25
C GLY A 126 -12.26 7.07 -45.53
N GLY A 127 -12.84 8.17 -45.03
CA GLY A 127 -12.15 9.18 -44.22
C GLY A 127 -11.97 8.82 -42.73
N TYR A 128 -12.44 7.65 -42.31
CA TYR A 128 -12.50 7.23 -40.90
C TYR A 128 -11.58 6.03 -40.60
N GLU A 129 -11.24 5.89 -39.32
CA GLU A 129 -10.70 4.69 -38.68
C GLU A 129 -11.76 4.20 -37.68
N ILE A 130 -12.00 2.89 -37.59
CA ILE A 130 -12.94 2.28 -36.62
C ILE A 130 -12.30 1.08 -35.90
N ILE A 131 -12.88 0.69 -34.76
CA ILE A 131 -12.69 -0.63 -34.11
C ILE A 131 -14.06 -1.29 -33.92
N LEU A 132 -14.12 -2.62 -34.04
CA LEU A 132 -15.26 -3.44 -33.64
C LEU A 132 -15.16 -3.78 -32.15
N ASP A 133 -16.25 -3.61 -31.41
CA ASP A 133 -16.29 -3.76 -29.94
C ASP A 133 -17.08 -5.05 -29.56
N GLU A 134 -18.40 -4.96 -29.32
CA GLU A 134 -19.23 -6.12 -28.97
C GLU A 134 -20.18 -6.55 -30.10
N LYS A 135 -20.47 -7.85 -30.18
CA LYS A 135 -21.44 -8.44 -31.13
C LYS A 135 -22.85 -8.40 -30.53
N LEU A 136 -23.77 -7.73 -31.22
CA LEU A 136 -25.17 -7.68 -30.82
C LEU A 136 -25.90 -8.97 -31.25
N SER A 137 -26.52 -9.65 -30.28
CA SER A 137 -27.41 -10.79 -30.50
C SER A 137 -28.68 -10.37 -31.26
N GLN A 138 -29.20 -11.25 -32.12
CA GLN A 138 -30.40 -10.97 -32.91
C GLN A 138 -31.68 -11.39 -32.16
N GLU A 139 -32.36 -10.43 -31.54
CA GLU A 139 -33.82 -10.44 -31.36
C GLU A 139 -34.38 -9.08 -31.82
N GLY A 140 -35.64 -9.04 -32.26
CA GLY A 140 -36.20 -7.95 -33.08
C GLY A 140 -36.64 -6.67 -32.30
N SER A 141 -37.06 -5.59 -32.98
CA SER A 141 -37.18 -5.35 -34.43
C SER A 141 -37.28 -3.84 -34.74
N ASP A 142 -36.76 -3.40 -35.89
CA ASP A 142 -36.81 -1.99 -36.35
C ASP A 142 -38.21 -1.57 -36.86
N VAL A 143 -38.76 -0.44 -36.39
CA VAL A 143 -39.75 0.39 -37.11
C VAL A 143 -39.49 1.88 -36.82
N THR A 144 -39.46 2.71 -37.87
CA THR A 144 -39.38 4.18 -37.77
C THR A 144 -40.56 4.85 -38.48
N SER A 145 -40.96 6.01 -37.98
CA SER A 145 -41.97 6.98 -38.47
C SER A 145 -42.28 7.03 -39.98
N ASP A 146 -43.56 7.24 -40.33
CA ASP A 146 -43.97 8.49 -41.00
C ASP A 146 -45.50 8.80 -41.03
N VAL A 147 -45.82 10.00 -40.54
CA VAL A 147 -46.83 11.02 -40.95
C VAL A 147 -48.21 10.63 -41.58
N ASN A 148 -49.27 10.95 -40.81
CA ASN A 148 -50.63 11.44 -41.18
C ASN A 148 -51.48 10.77 -42.28
N LYS A 149 -52.69 10.33 -41.88
CA LYS A 149 -53.96 10.72 -42.54
C LYS A 149 -55.19 10.59 -41.63
N THR A 150 -55.96 11.68 -41.52
CA THR A 150 -57.40 11.83 -41.18
C THR A 150 -58.17 10.74 -40.43
N ALA A 151 -58.82 11.13 -39.33
CA ALA A 151 -59.70 10.30 -38.49
C ALA A 151 -61.12 10.07 -39.07
N ILE A 152 -61.83 9.09 -38.50
CA ILE A 152 -63.29 8.90 -38.47
C ILE A 152 -63.65 8.27 -37.09
N GLU A 153 -64.87 8.56 -36.62
CA GLU A 153 -65.46 8.21 -35.30
C GLU A 153 -66.37 6.94 -35.43
N VAL A 154 -66.98 6.27 -34.43
CA VAL A 154 -67.01 6.33 -32.94
C VAL A 154 -67.42 4.92 -32.39
N GLU A 155 -67.87 4.81 -31.12
CA GLU A 155 -68.43 3.62 -30.42
C GLU A 155 -67.41 2.62 -29.82
N GLU A 156 -67.54 2.15 -28.57
CA GLU A 156 -68.35 2.63 -27.43
C GLU A 156 -67.62 2.29 -26.10
N VAL A 157 -67.94 2.99 -24.98
CA VAL A 157 -67.24 2.83 -23.69
C VAL A 157 -68.21 2.43 -22.57
N ILE A 158 -68.08 1.20 -22.06
CA ILE A 158 -68.77 0.76 -20.84
C ILE A 158 -67.99 1.22 -19.61
N VAL A 159 -68.67 1.94 -18.71
CA VAL A 159 -68.07 2.67 -17.58
C VAL A 159 -67.96 1.80 -16.32
N ALA A 160 -66.77 1.73 -15.73
CA ALA A 160 -66.60 1.24 -14.35
C ALA A 160 -67.01 2.33 -13.33
N PRO A 161 -67.85 2.02 -12.32
CA PRO A 161 -68.42 3.03 -11.44
C PRO A 161 -67.40 3.59 -10.42
N LYS A 162 -67.47 4.89 -10.17
CA LYS A 162 -66.79 5.53 -9.04
C LYS A 162 -67.60 5.33 -7.75
N VAL A 163 -67.02 4.68 -6.76
CA VAL A 163 -67.44 4.84 -5.35
C VAL A 163 -66.53 5.88 -4.70
N VAL A 164 -67.13 6.94 -4.16
CA VAL A 164 -66.40 7.99 -3.42
C VAL A 164 -66.64 7.77 -1.93
N GLU A 165 -65.74 7.02 -1.28
CA GLU A 165 -65.66 7.04 0.18
C GLU A 165 -64.81 8.22 0.65
N GLN A 166 -65.30 8.92 1.68
CA GLN A 166 -64.64 10.07 2.26
C GLN A 166 -63.46 9.62 3.11
N PHE A 167 -62.29 10.25 2.94
CA PHE A 167 -61.15 10.03 3.84
C PHE A 167 -61.53 10.38 5.29
N LYS A 168 -61.72 9.36 6.13
CA LYS A 168 -61.88 9.54 7.57
C LYS A 168 -60.64 10.25 8.13
N LYS A 169 -60.84 11.43 8.73
CA LYS A 169 -59.86 12.01 9.65
C LYS A 169 -59.71 11.06 10.84
N VAL A 170 -58.62 10.30 10.88
CA VAL A 170 -58.18 9.62 12.09
C VAL A 170 -57.03 10.44 12.69
N VAL A 171 -57.38 11.31 13.63
CA VAL A 171 -56.43 11.87 14.59
C VAL A 171 -56.83 11.35 15.96
N HIS A 172 -56.07 10.39 16.45
CA HIS A 172 -55.87 10.13 17.88
C HIS A 172 -54.44 9.66 18.08
N ASP A 173 -53.87 9.97 19.23
CA ASP A 173 -52.47 9.75 19.54
C ASP A 173 -52.10 8.26 19.62
N ALA A 174 -51.67 7.70 18.49
CA ALA A 174 -50.76 6.57 18.49
C ALA A 174 -49.41 7.08 19.03
N SER A 175 -49.14 6.85 20.31
CA SER A 175 -47.79 6.97 20.88
C SER A 175 -46.83 6.22 19.94
N PRO A 176 -45.69 6.82 19.53
CA PRO A 176 -44.89 6.26 18.46
C PRO A 176 -44.40 4.86 18.86
N GLU A 177 -44.83 3.82 18.13
CA GLU A 177 -44.44 2.44 18.44
C GLU A 177 -42.91 2.35 18.60
N PRO A 178 -42.41 1.84 19.74
CA PRO A 178 -40.98 1.80 20.00
C PRO A 178 -40.31 0.91 18.94
N ARG A 179 -39.24 1.44 18.34
CA ARG A 179 -38.48 0.78 17.28
C ARG A 179 -38.03 -0.61 17.74
N LYS A 180 -38.57 -1.66 17.11
CA LYS A 180 -38.21 -3.05 17.40
C LYS A 180 -36.74 -3.32 17.01
N PRO A 181 -36.06 -4.29 17.65
CA PRO A 181 -34.70 -4.70 17.26
C PRO A 181 -34.65 -5.11 15.79
N LEU A 182 -33.52 -4.89 15.12
CA LEU A 182 -33.35 -5.31 13.71
C LEU A 182 -33.19 -6.84 13.57
N TYR A 183 -32.84 -7.52 14.67
CA TYR A 183 -32.59 -8.95 14.71
C TYR A 183 -33.07 -9.54 16.05
N ASP A 184 -33.76 -10.69 16.01
CA ASP A 184 -34.40 -11.37 17.16
C ASP A 184 -33.38 -11.94 18.16
N ASP A 185 -33.82 -12.52 19.27
CA ASP A 185 -32.94 -12.78 20.42
C ASP A 185 -31.95 -13.95 20.27
N ALA A 186 -32.25 -14.97 19.47
CA ALA A 186 -31.40 -16.16 19.35
C ALA A 186 -30.05 -15.89 18.65
N ASP A 187 -28.95 -16.26 19.32
CA ASP A 187 -27.56 -16.33 18.86
C ASP A 187 -26.88 -15.00 18.43
N LYS A 188 -27.19 -13.87 19.08
CA LYS A 188 -26.70 -12.54 18.63
C LYS A 188 -25.91 -11.75 19.68
N PHE A 189 -24.67 -11.42 19.33
CA PHE A 189 -23.84 -10.48 20.09
C PHE A 189 -24.52 -9.10 20.14
N THR A 190 -24.91 -8.70 21.35
CA THR A 190 -25.60 -7.43 21.63
C THR A 190 -24.58 -6.42 22.17
N LEU A 191 -24.60 -5.20 21.63
CA LEU A 191 -23.67 -4.12 21.99
C LEU A 191 -24.14 -3.38 23.24
N THR A 192 -23.18 -2.74 23.93
CA THR A 192 -23.39 -2.01 25.19
C THR A 192 -24.54 -0.99 25.09
N PRO A 193 -25.54 -1.04 25.99
CA PRO A 193 -26.67 -0.11 25.95
C PRO A 193 -26.27 1.32 26.37
N PRO A 194 -27.10 2.34 26.07
CA PRO A 194 -26.81 3.71 26.48
C PRO A 194 -26.78 3.84 28.02
N PRO A 195 -25.71 4.40 28.60
CA PRO A 195 -25.60 4.54 30.05
C PRO A 195 -26.69 5.49 30.57
N GLY A 196 -27.45 5.03 31.56
CA GLY A 196 -28.49 5.83 32.24
C GLY A 196 -29.87 5.84 31.59
N LEU A 197 -30.11 5.12 30.48
CA LEU A 197 -31.47 4.95 29.94
C LEU A 197 -32.13 3.66 30.43
N SER A 198 -33.32 3.79 31.04
CA SER A 198 -34.15 2.66 31.47
C SER A 198 -34.88 1.95 30.32
N SER A 199 -35.15 2.66 29.22
CA SER A 199 -35.74 2.13 27.99
C SER A 199 -34.82 2.40 26.80
N HIS A 200 -34.43 1.35 26.09
CA HIS A 200 -33.57 1.41 24.92
C HIS A 200 -33.87 0.25 23.96
N VAL A 201 -33.51 0.40 22.70
CA VAL A 201 -33.56 -0.69 21.71
C VAL A 201 -32.22 -1.42 21.74
N PRO A 202 -32.17 -2.75 21.96
CA PRO A 202 -30.91 -3.49 21.94
C PRO A 202 -30.33 -3.49 20.52
N VAL A 203 -29.09 -3.00 20.39
CA VAL A 203 -28.36 -2.93 19.12
C VAL A 203 -27.50 -4.17 19.00
N ARG A 204 -27.63 -4.90 17.89
CA ARG A 204 -27.01 -6.20 17.66
C ARG A 204 -26.12 -6.20 16.43
N ILE A 205 -25.00 -6.91 16.49
CA ILE A 205 -24.17 -7.13 15.30
C ILE A 205 -24.96 -8.02 14.31
N ASP A 206 -24.85 -7.76 13.01
CA ASP A 206 -25.42 -8.62 11.95
C ASP A 206 -24.91 -10.06 12.14
N PRO A 207 -25.79 -11.08 12.27
CA PRO A 207 -25.37 -12.46 12.57
C PRO A 207 -24.34 -13.01 11.60
N ILE A 208 -24.41 -12.61 10.32
CA ILE A 208 -23.47 -13.07 9.29
C ILE A 208 -22.07 -12.51 9.59
N LEU A 209 -21.97 -11.24 10.02
CA LEU A 209 -20.70 -10.64 10.45
C LEU A 209 -20.23 -11.22 11.80
N ALA A 210 -21.13 -11.36 12.77
CA ALA A 210 -20.83 -11.93 14.08
C ALA A 210 -20.18 -13.33 13.96
N SER A 211 -20.70 -14.18 13.06
CA SER A 211 -20.17 -15.52 12.79
C SER A 211 -18.76 -15.56 12.15
N LYS A 212 -18.22 -14.40 11.73
CA LYS A 212 -16.91 -14.26 11.06
C LYS A 212 -15.93 -13.38 11.84
N LEU A 213 -16.37 -12.71 12.91
CA LEU A 213 -15.53 -11.88 13.77
C LEU A 213 -14.85 -12.76 14.82
N ARG A 214 -13.52 -12.62 14.96
CA ARG A 214 -12.76 -13.22 16.08
C ARG A 214 -13.10 -12.49 17.41
N PRO A 215 -12.84 -13.07 18.60
CA PRO A 215 -13.20 -12.45 19.88
C PRO A 215 -12.68 -11.01 20.05
N HIS A 216 -11.42 -10.76 19.71
CA HIS A 216 -10.84 -9.40 19.75
C HIS A 216 -11.51 -8.45 18.74
N GLN A 217 -12.06 -8.96 17.64
CA GLN A 217 -12.77 -8.13 16.68
C GLN A 217 -14.16 -7.72 17.19
N LEU A 218 -14.83 -8.58 17.97
CA LEU A 218 -16.08 -8.22 18.68
C LEU A 218 -15.84 -7.16 19.75
N GLU A 219 -14.79 -7.31 20.57
CA GLU A 219 -14.33 -6.27 21.51
C GLU A 219 -14.03 -4.94 20.79
N GLY A 220 -13.35 -5.00 19.65
CA GLY A 220 -12.96 -3.82 18.88
C GLY A 220 -14.17 -3.10 18.26
N VAL A 221 -15.16 -3.84 17.76
CA VAL A 221 -16.45 -3.27 17.32
C VAL A 221 -17.20 -2.63 18.49
N THR A 222 -17.17 -3.25 19.67
CA THR A 222 -17.79 -2.72 20.90
C THR A 222 -17.12 -1.42 21.35
N PHE A 223 -15.79 -1.39 21.42
CA PHE A 223 -15.00 -0.20 21.73
C PHE A 223 -15.28 0.95 20.73
N LEU A 224 -15.26 0.65 19.43
CA LEU A 224 -15.58 1.62 18.38
C LEU A 224 -16.97 2.20 18.58
N TYR A 225 -17.99 1.35 18.79
CA TYR A 225 -19.37 1.75 19.00
C TYR A 225 -19.52 2.66 20.24
N GLU A 226 -18.99 2.25 21.40
CA GLU A 226 -19.03 3.04 22.64
C GLU A 226 -18.37 4.42 22.50
N CYS A 227 -17.20 4.50 21.84
CA CYS A 227 -16.52 5.77 21.56
C CYS A 227 -17.33 6.68 20.62
N LEU A 228 -17.90 6.13 19.55
CA LEU A 228 -18.66 6.90 18.55
C LEU A 228 -20.02 7.38 19.09
N MET A 229 -20.61 6.62 20.02
CA MET A 229 -21.85 6.97 20.72
C MET A 229 -21.63 7.89 21.93
N GLY A 230 -20.39 8.05 22.42
CA GLY A 230 -20.09 8.86 23.61
C GLY A 230 -20.49 8.19 24.92
N PHE A 231 -20.54 6.86 24.97
CA PHE A 231 -20.90 6.09 26.18
C PHE A 231 -19.74 5.97 27.19
N ARG A 232 -18.57 6.51 26.85
CA ARG A 232 -17.34 6.44 27.64
C ARG A 232 -17.02 7.77 28.30
N ASN A 233 -16.32 7.72 29.44
CA ASN A 233 -16.03 8.88 30.30
C ASN A 233 -14.94 9.83 29.74
N PHE A 234 -15.16 10.39 28.54
CA PHE A 234 -14.38 11.47 27.91
C PHE A 234 -15.31 12.39 27.09
N LYS A 235 -14.87 13.63 26.79
CA LYS A 235 -15.66 14.59 26.00
C LYS A 235 -15.37 14.45 24.51
N GLY A 236 -16.12 13.61 23.80
CA GLY A 236 -16.02 13.53 22.33
C GLY A 236 -16.66 12.27 21.73
N ASN A 237 -16.56 12.15 20.41
CA ASN A 237 -17.09 11.03 19.61
C ASN A 237 -16.04 10.48 18.62
N GLY A 238 -14.76 10.72 18.89
CA GLY A 238 -13.61 10.27 18.10
C GLY A 238 -12.91 9.05 18.72
N CYS A 239 -12.46 8.12 17.88
CA CYS A 239 -11.78 6.88 18.25
C CYS A 239 -10.51 6.67 17.42
N LEU A 240 -9.43 6.18 18.05
CA LEU A 240 -8.22 5.70 17.38
C LEU A 240 -8.12 4.18 17.49
N LEU A 241 -8.23 3.47 16.37
CA LEU A 241 -7.93 2.03 16.31
C LEU A 241 -6.47 1.86 15.88
N ALA A 242 -5.63 1.67 16.89
CA ALA A 242 -4.18 1.57 16.84
C ALA A 242 -3.65 0.12 16.93
N ASP A 243 -4.54 -0.87 16.81
CA ASP A 243 -4.19 -2.28 16.60
C ASP A 243 -3.09 -2.44 15.54
N GLU A 244 -2.22 -3.43 15.70
CA GLU A 244 -1.18 -3.73 14.72
C GLU A 244 -1.71 -4.20 13.34
N MET A 245 -0.80 -4.42 12.40
CA MET A 245 -1.15 -4.88 11.06
C MET A 245 -1.61 -6.35 11.10
N GLY A 246 -2.61 -6.70 10.29
CA GLY A 246 -3.18 -8.07 10.25
C GLY A 246 -4.47 -8.25 11.05
N LEU A 247 -4.63 -7.61 12.23
CA LEU A 247 -5.72 -7.85 13.20
C LEU A 247 -7.18 -7.63 12.72
N GLY A 248 -7.40 -7.09 11.51
CA GLY A 248 -8.74 -6.97 10.91
C GLY A 248 -9.43 -5.60 11.06
N LYS A 249 -8.68 -4.50 11.25
CA LYS A 249 -9.20 -3.12 11.41
C LYS A 249 -10.30 -2.74 10.39
N THR A 250 -10.14 -3.10 9.13
CA THR A 250 -11.13 -2.84 8.06
C THR A 250 -12.47 -3.53 8.33
N LEU A 251 -12.47 -4.83 8.69
CA LEU A 251 -13.68 -5.59 9.03
C LEU A 251 -14.39 -5.05 10.28
N MET A 252 -13.63 -4.73 11.35
CA MET A 252 -14.18 -4.07 12.53
C MET A 252 -14.86 -2.74 12.16
N THR A 253 -14.22 -1.93 11.32
CA THR A 253 -14.75 -0.64 10.87
C THR A 253 -16.00 -0.78 10.00
N ILE A 254 -16.02 -1.73 9.05
CA ILE A 254 -17.19 -2.02 8.20
C ILE A 254 -18.37 -2.51 9.05
N THR A 255 -18.12 -3.35 10.05
CA THR A 255 -19.15 -3.85 10.99
C THR A 255 -19.77 -2.70 11.80
N THR A 256 -18.94 -1.79 12.32
CA THR A 256 -19.41 -0.60 13.04
C THR A 256 -20.20 0.33 12.12
N ILE A 257 -19.71 0.59 10.90
CA ILE A 257 -20.42 1.38 9.88
C ILE A 257 -21.80 0.77 9.59
N TRP A 258 -21.88 -0.52 9.30
CA TRP A 258 -23.13 -1.23 9.00
C TRP A 258 -24.13 -1.11 10.16
N THR A 259 -23.66 -1.27 11.40
CA THR A 259 -24.47 -1.17 12.61
C THR A 259 -25.06 0.25 12.76
N LEU A 260 -24.22 1.29 12.64
CA LEU A 260 -24.63 2.70 12.77
C LEU A 260 -25.53 3.19 11.62
N LEU A 261 -25.41 2.59 10.42
CA LEU A 261 -26.24 2.89 9.25
C LEU A 261 -27.67 2.31 9.32
N LYS A 262 -27.91 1.27 10.14
CA LYS A 262 -29.20 0.54 10.17
C LYS A 262 -29.91 0.55 11.52
N GLN A 263 -29.19 0.69 12.63
CA GLN A 263 -29.73 0.65 14.00
C GLN A 263 -29.56 1.99 14.74
N ASN A 264 -30.35 2.16 15.81
CA ASN A 264 -30.26 3.28 16.75
C ASN A 264 -30.83 2.79 18.09
N PRO A 265 -30.12 2.92 19.24
CA PRO A 265 -30.63 2.47 20.53
C PRO A 265 -31.73 3.38 21.10
N TYR A 266 -31.85 4.63 20.62
CA TYR A 266 -32.82 5.60 21.14
C TYR A 266 -34.20 5.40 20.47
N PRO A 267 -35.26 5.00 21.22
CA PRO A 267 -36.58 4.70 20.63
C PRO A 267 -37.19 5.88 19.87
N ASP A 268 -37.01 7.10 20.39
CA ASP A 268 -37.57 8.34 19.82
C ASP A 268 -36.93 8.73 18.48
N GLN A 269 -35.74 8.21 18.18
CA GLN A 269 -34.96 8.56 17.00
C GLN A 269 -35.22 7.59 15.85
N LYS A 270 -36.23 7.92 15.02
CA LYS A 270 -36.57 7.15 13.81
C LYS A 270 -35.46 7.12 12.75
N LYS A 271 -34.51 8.07 12.77
CA LYS A 271 -33.33 8.08 11.87
C LYS A 271 -32.25 7.08 12.35
N PRO A 272 -31.40 6.54 11.46
CA PRO A 272 -30.16 5.86 11.88
C PRO A 272 -29.17 6.85 12.49
N ILE A 273 -28.17 6.35 13.23
CA ILE A 273 -27.15 7.17 13.91
C ILE A 273 -26.22 7.89 12.91
N VAL A 274 -26.10 7.32 11.71
CA VAL A 274 -25.27 7.73 10.58
C VAL A 274 -26.07 7.49 9.29
N ASN A 275 -26.00 8.41 8.33
CA ASN A 275 -26.61 8.31 7.00
C ASN A 275 -25.55 8.35 5.89
N LYS A 276 -24.54 9.23 6.05
CA LYS A 276 -23.47 9.48 5.08
C LYS A 276 -22.09 9.31 5.74
N VAL A 277 -21.27 8.44 5.16
CA VAL A 277 -19.92 8.11 5.65
C VAL A 277 -18.87 8.57 4.64
N LEU A 278 -17.80 9.20 5.13
CA LEU A 278 -16.60 9.51 4.36
C LEU A 278 -15.44 8.61 4.79
N VAL A 279 -14.89 7.82 3.86
CA VAL A 279 -13.69 7.00 4.05
C VAL A 279 -12.54 7.60 3.26
N VAL A 280 -11.53 8.10 3.95
CA VAL A 280 -10.29 8.64 3.39
C VAL A 280 -9.18 7.62 3.57
N CYS A 281 -8.56 7.18 2.47
CA CYS A 281 -7.52 6.14 2.49
C CYS A 281 -6.40 6.46 1.46
N PRO A 282 -5.26 5.74 1.47
CA PRO A 282 -4.30 5.79 0.38
C PRO A 282 -4.94 5.36 -0.96
N VAL A 283 -4.51 5.97 -2.08
CA VAL A 283 -5.03 5.70 -3.45
C VAL A 283 -5.14 4.20 -3.77
N THR A 284 -4.16 3.43 -3.33
CA THR A 284 -4.03 1.98 -3.57
C THR A 284 -4.99 1.13 -2.73
N LEU A 285 -5.54 1.66 -1.63
CA LEU A 285 -6.50 0.96 -0.79
C LEU A 285 -7.96 1.22 -1.18
N ILE A 286 -8.27 2.20 -2.05
CA ILE A 286 -9.66 2.49 -2.48
C ILE A 286 -10.36 1.23 -3.01
N ASN A 287 -9.71 0.52 -3.93
CA ASN A 287 -10.28 -0.70 -4.52
C ASN A 287 -10.39 -1.83 -3.48
N ASN A 288 -9.42 -1.94 -2.56
CA ASN A 288 -9.45 -2.92 -1.47
C ASN A 288 -10.63 -2.68 -0.53
N TRP A 289 -10.88 -1.43 -0.11
CA TRP A 289 -12.05 -1.08 0.71
C TRP A 289 -13.37 -1.38 -0.02
N ARG A 290 -13.47 -1.09 -1.32
CA ARG A 290 -14.66 -1.42 -2.13
C ARG A 290 -14.94 -2.93 -2.14
N GLU A 291 -13.93 -3.75 -2.41
CA GLU A 291 -14.10 -5.20 -2.45
C GLU A 291 -14.33 -5.80 -1.05
N GLU A 292 -13.73 -5.26 0.02
CA GLU A 292 -14.03 -5.67 1.40
C GLU A 292 -15.49 -5.33 1.80
N PHE A 293 -16.02 -4.15 1.45
CA PHE A 293 -17.45 -3.85 1.65
C PHE A 293 -18.36 -4.87 0.94
N LYS A 294 -18.07 -5.16 -0.33
CA LYS A 294 -18.79 -6.15 -1.16
C LYS A 294 -18.67 -7.58 -0.63
N LYS A 295 -17.50 -7.97 -0.12
CA LYS A 295 -17.20 -9.29 0.47
C LYS A 295 -17.98 -9.53 1.76
N TRP A 296 -18.02 -8.56 2.67
CA TRP A 296 -18.62 -8.74 3.99
C TRP A 296 -20.12 -8.41 4.04
N LEU A 297 -20.62 -7.50 3.19
CA LEU A 297 -22.03 -7.10 3.18
C LEU A 297 -22.79 -7.59 1.93
N GLY A 298 -22.11 -8.07 0.89
CA GLY A 298 -22.75 -8.40 -0.39
C GLY A 298 -23.06 -7.17 -1.25
N LEU A 299 -23.42 -7.41 -2.51
CA LEU A 299 -23.53 -6.37 -3.54
C LEU A 299 -24.62 -5.30 -3.28
N ASN A 300 -25.69 -5.63 -2.56
CA ASN A 300 -26.90 -4.80 -2.47
C ASN A 300 -27.22 -4.26 -1.06
N LYS A 301 -26.46 -4.61 0.00
CA LYS A 301 -26.74 -4.14 1.38
C LYS A 301 -26.34 -2.67 1.59
N VAL A 302 -25.22 -2.24 1.02
CA VAL A 302 -24.66 -0.87 1.12
C VAL A 302 -24.10 -0.44 -0.23
N ASN A 303 -24.59 0.68 -0.75
CA ASN A 303 -24.08 1.30 -1.96
C ASN A 303 -22.87 2.19 -1.63
N VAL A 304 -21.73 1.86 -2.25
CA VAL A 304 -20.42 2.49 -2.04
C VAL A 304 -19.97 3.21 -3.32
N LEU A 305 -19.61 4.49 -3.21
CA LEU A 305 -19.08 5.30 -4.31
C LEU A 305 -17.56 5.48 -4.18
N THR A 306 -16.81 5.31 -5.27
CA THR A 306 -15.33 5.37 -5.27
C THR A 306 -14.79 6.37 -6.29
N LEU A 307 -14.16 7.45 -5.80
CA LEU A 307 -13.63 8.54 -6.63
C LEU A 307 -12.26 8.19 -7.26
N ASN A 308 -12.22 7.14 -8.07
CA ASN A 308 -10.98 6.61 -8.68
C ASN A 308 -11.18 6.14 -10.15
N ASN A 309 -12.31 6.47 -10.77
CA ASN A 309 -12.55 6.19 -12.19
C ASN A 309 -12.07 7.39 -13.04
N PRO A 310 -11.16 7.21 -14.02
CA PRO A 310 -10.71 8.30 -14.88
C PRO A 310 -11.78 8.81 -15.87
N MET A 311 -12.92 8.13 -16.01
CA MET A 311 -14.03 8.53 -16.88
C MET A 311 -15.14 9.33 -16.16
N SER A 312 -15.11 9.46 -14.83
CA SER A 312 -16.16 10.14 -14.05
C SER A 312 -15.79 11.59 -13.71
N ASP A 313 -16.77 12.50 -13.77
CA ASP A 313 -16.64 13.86 -13.23
C ASP A 313 -16.79 13.81 -11.70
N ASP A 314 -15.67 13.65 -10.99
CA ASP A 314 -15.59 13.58 -9.52
C ASP A 314 -16.40 14.69 -8.82
N LYS A 315 -16.49 15.89 -9.41
CA LYS A 315 -17.24 17.01 -8.82
C LYS A 315 -18.75 16.74 -8.83
N ARG A 316 -19.27 16.24 -9.95
CA ARG A 316 -20.69 15.84 -10.06
C ARG A 316 -20.98 14.68 -9.13
N ASP A 317 -20.09 13.69 -9.05
CA ASP A 317 -20.27 12.51 -8.22
C ASP A 317 -20.33 12.85 -6.72
N ILE A 318 -19.52 13.79 -6.23
CA ILE A 318 -19.61 14.29 -4.84
C ILE A 318 -20.93 15.04 -4.59
N VAL A 319 -21.32 15.95 -5.50
CA VAL A 319 -22.57 16.72 -5.35
C VAL A 319 -23.81 15.82 -5.46
N ASN A 320 -23.77 14.80 -6.32
CA ASN A 320 -24.81 13.78 -6.45
C ASN A 320 -24.84 12.87 -5.22
N PHE A 321 -23.69 12.50 -4.65
CA PHE A 321 -23.61 11.77 -3.39
C PHE A 321 -24.25 12.55 -2.22
N GLY A 322 -24.11 13.89 -2.20
CA GLY A 322 -24.80 14.74 -1.21
C GLY A 322 -26.32 14.77 -1.39
N LYS A 323 -26.78 14.92 -2.64
CA LYS A 323 -28.21 15.10 -2.97
C LYS A 323 -29.03 13.81 -3.01
N LEU A 324 -28.41 12.69 -3.41
CA LEU A 324 -29.09 11.42 -3.64
C LEU A 324 -28.83 10.45 -2.48
N ASN A 325 -29.90 9.84 -1.96
CA ASN A 325 -29.79 8.80 -0.93
C ASN A 325 -29.47 7.40 -1.49
N VAL A 326 -29.06 7.32 -2.77
CA VAL A 326 -28.63 6.07 -3.41
C VAL A 326 -27.37 5.51 -2.74
N TYR A 327 -26.34 6.34 -2.55
CA TYR A 327 -25.06 5.94 -1.95
C TYR A 327 -24.99 6.35 -0.47
N GLN A 328 -24.47 5.46 0.39
CA GLN A 328 -24.30 5.71 1.83
C GLN A 328 -22.83 5.96 2.23
N VAL A 329 -21.87 5.37 1.49
CA VAL A 329 -20.43 5.48 1.78
C VAL A 329 -19.70 6.08 0.58
N LEU A 330 -18.88 7.11 0.81
CA LEU A 330 -17.97 7.68 -0.16
C LEU A 330 -16.53 7.31 0.19
N ILE A 331 -15.78 6.73 -0.76
CA ILE A 331 -14.36 6.42 -0.61
C ILE A 331 -13.54 7.36 -1.51
N ILE A 332 -12.61 8.08 -0.89
CA ILE A 332 -11.73 9.08 -1.51
C ILE A 332 -10.28 8.86 -1.07
N ASN A 333 -9.32 9.38 -1.84
CA ASN A 333 -7.93 9.47 -1.38
C ASN A 333 -7.61 10.83 -0.74
N TYR A 334 -6.59 10.84 0.13
CA TYR A 334 -6.10 12.04 0.83
C TYR A 334 -5.80 13.21 -0.11
N GLU A 335 -5.37 12.91 -1.33
CA GLU A 335 -4.97 13.88 -2.34
C GLU A 335 -6.21 14.57 -2.97
N LYS A 336 -7.26 13.82 -3.30
CA LYS A 336 -8.54 14.35 -3.84
C LYS A 336 -9.35 15.14 -2.81
N VAL A 337 -9.17 14.90 -1.50
CA VAL A 337 -9.76 15.76 -0.44
C VAL A 337 -9.32 17.22 -0.57
N LEU A 338 -8.12 17.50 -1.09
CA LEU A 338 -7.66 18.87 -1.36
C LEU A 338 -8.24 19.47 -2.65
N ALA A 339 -8.43 18.62 -3.66
CA ALA A 339 -8.94 19.00 -4.98
C ALA A 339 -10.44 19.34 -4.96
N HIS A 340 -11.22 18.60 -4.17
CA HIS A 340 -12.68 18.71 -4.10
C HIS A 340 -13.21 19.19 -2.74
N ARG A 341 -12.40 19.97 -2.01
CA ARG A 341 -12.72 20.48 -0.66
C ARG A 341 -14.04 21.27 -0.61
N GLU A 342 -14.39 21.95 -1.70
CA GLU A 342 -15.56 22.82 -1.80
C GLU A 342 -16.83 21.98 -2.01
N GLU A 343 -16.78 21.02 -2.93
CA GLU A 343 -17.85 20.05 -3.15
C GLU A 343 -18.09 19.19 -1.90
N LEU A 344 -17.02 18.71 -1.26
CA LEU A 344 -17.11 17.95 0.00
C LEU A 344 -17.76 18.76 1.13
N SER A 345 -17.56 20.08 1.19
CA SER A 345 -18.22 20.93 2.20
C SER A 345 -19.72 21.12 1.98
N THR A 346 -20.26 20.75 0.81
CA THR A 346 -21.72 20.75 0.55
C THR A 346 -22.42 19.49 1.06
N VAL A 347 -21.67 18.46 1.47
CA VAL A 347 -22.21 17.15 1.87
C VAL A 347 -22.25 17.03 3.40
N PRO A 348 -23.41 16.81 4.02
CA PRO A 348 -23.49 16.53 5.45
C PRO A 348 -23.03 15.08 5.72
N PHE A 349 -21.77 14.92 6.15
CA PHE A 349 -21.22 13.63 6.59
C PHE A 349 -21.42 13.45 8.10
N ASP A 350 -21.98 12.31 8.51
CA ASP A 350 -22.21 11.99 9.93
C ASP A 350 -21.01 11.28 10.59
N LEU A 351 -20.17 10.62 9.77
CA LEU A 351 -19.04 9.79 10.20
C LEU A 351 -17.85 9.92 9.24
N LEU A 352 -16.67 10.19 9.80
CA LEU A 352 -15.39 10.19 9.09
C LEU A 352 -14.54 8.96 9.49
N VAL A 353 -13.95 8.30 8.51
CA VAL A 353 -12.93 7.25 8.68
C VAL A 353 -11.65 7.66 7.94
N CYS A 354 -10.53 7.69 8.65
CA CYS A 354 -9.20 7.97 8.08
C CYS A 354 -8.32 6.73 8.23
N ASP A 355 -8.04 6.04 7.13
CA ASP A 355 -7.20 4.84 7.06
C ASP A 355 -5.73 5.19 6.75
N GLU A 356 -4.79 4.50 7.40
CA GLU A 356 -3.38 4.90 7.52
C GLU A 356 -3.20 6.34 8.03
N GLY A 357 -3.81 6.61 9.20
CA GLY A 357 -3.78 7.88 9.93
C GLY A 357 -2.38 8.42 10.25
N HIS A 358 -1.33 7.61 10.13
CA HIS A 358 0.07 8.07 10.16
C HIS A 358 0.38 9.10 9.04
N ARG A 359 -0.48 9.24 8.02
CA ARG A 359 -0.43 10.34 7.02
C ARG A 359 -0.86 11.71 7.58
N LEU A 360 -1.48 11.78 8.76
CA LEU A 360 -2.01 13.02 9.37
C LEU A 360 -1.12 13.62 10.47
N LYS A 361 0.11 13.10 10.65
CA LYS A 361 1.09 13.49 11.70
C LYS A 361 1.29 15.00 11.94
N ASN A 362 1.31 15.81 10.88
CA ASN A 362 1.72 17.22 10.95
C ASN A 362 0.50 18.16 11.02
N SER A 363 0.45 19.05 12.01
CA SER A 363 -0.62 20.04 12.18
C SER A 363 -0.71 21.06 11.03
N ALA A 364 0.40 21.30 10.32
CA ALA A 364 0.44 22.11 9.10
C ALA A 364 -0.03 21.35 7.84
N ASN A 365 -0.43 20.07 7.95
CA ASN A 365 -0.92 19.30 6.80
C ASN A 365 -2.25 19.88 6.29
N LYS A 366 -2.26 20.30 5.02
CA LYS A 366 -3.45 20.87 4.36
C LYS A 366 -4.64 19.91 4.36
N VAL A 367 -4.42 18.58 4.36
CA VAL A 367 -5.53 17.60 4.37
C VAL A 367 -6.21 17.58 5.74
N MET A 368 -5.42 17.51 6.82
CA MET A 368 -5.86 17.62 8.22
C MET A 368 -6.68 18.90 8.46
N ILE A 369 -6.22 20.04 7.93
CA ILE A 369 -6.93 21.32 8.04
C ILE A 369 -8.28 21.28 7.30
N ASN A 370 -8.35 20.72 6.10
CA ASN A 370 -9.62 20.65 5.34
C ASN A 370 -10.59 19.61 5.93
N LEU A 371 -10.12 18.47 6.43
CA LEU A 371 -10.97 17.50 7.14
C LEU A 371 -11.56 18.08 8.42
N THR A 372 -10.78 18.87 9.18
CA THR A 372 -11.28 19.58 10.37
C THR A 372 -12.39 20.58 10.01
N LYS A 373 -12.31 21.27 8.85
CA LYS A 373 -13.35 22.19 8.36
C LYS A 373 -14.69 21.53 8.02
N LEU A 374 -14.73 20.22 7.76
CA LEU A 374 -15.99 19.49 7.53
C LEU A 374 -16.82 19.32 8.81
N ASN A 375 -16.26 19.65 9.99
CA ASN A 375 -16.94 19.63 11.29
C ASN A 375 -17.67 18.31 11.63
N ILE A 376 -17.14 17.18 11.15
CA ILE A 376 -17.75 15.86 11.35
C ILE A 376 -17.54 15.42 12.81
N ALA A 377 -18.65 15.19 13.53
CA ALA A 377 -18.62 14.88 14.96
C ALA A 377 -18.02 13.50 15.26
N LYS A 378 -18.50 12.45 14.58
CA LYS A 378 -18.02 11.07 14.80
C LYS A 378 -16.80 10.80 13.91
N LYS A 379 -15.68 10.37 14.51
CA LYS A 379 -14.42 10.11 13.77
C LYS A 379 -13.80 8.77 14.16
N ILE A 380 -13.32 8.03 13.17
CA ILE A 380 -12.45 6.85 13.36
C ILE A 380 -11.14 7.15 12.64
N VAL A 381 -10.01 6.99 13.32
CA VAL A 381 -8.69 6.91 12.68
C VAL A 381 -8.17 5.50 12.84
N LEU A 382 -7.66 4.90 11.76
CA LEU A 382 -7.00 3.61 11.75
C LEU A 382 -5.51 3.79 11.55
N THR A 383 -4.68 3.08 12.31
CA THR A 383 -3.22 3.06 12.12
C THR A 383 -2.65 1.71 12.52
N GLY A 384 -1.58 1.27 11.84
CA GLY A 384 -0.77 0.13 12.31
C GLY A 384 0.30 0.53 13.33
N THR A 385 0.60 1.82 13.44
CA THR A 385 1.67 2.38 14.28
C THR A 385 1.21 3.74 14.82
N PRO A 386 0.66 3.84 16.04
CA PRO A 386 0.08 5.09 16.56
C PRO A 386 1.12 6.16 16.90
N ILE A 387 2.31 5.71 17.30
CA ILE A 387 3.46 6.55 17.65
C ILE A 387 4.60 6.01 16.80
N GLN A 388 5.14 6.83 15.91
CA GLN A 388 6.35 6.51 15.15
C GLN A 388 7.51 7.40 15.59
N ASN A 389 7.33 8.73 15.64
CA ASN A 389 8.46 9.64 15.83
C ASN A 389 8.31 10.56 17.06
N TYR A 390 7.19 11.27 17.27
CA TYR A 390 7.10 12.29 18.34
C TYR A 390 5.73 12.43 19.02
N LEU A 391 5.74 12.79 20.31
CA LEU A 391 4.54 13.16 21.09
C LEU A 391 3.73 14.31 20.47
N THR A 392 4.37 15.19 19.70
CA THR A 392 3.71 16.28 18.95
C THR A 392 2.86 15.78 17.78
N GLU A 393 3.26 14.67 17.14
CA GLU A 393 2.44 14.00 16.11
C GLU A 393 1.19 13.38 16.77
N PHE A 394 1.38 12.72 17.90
CA PHE A 394 0.31 12.12 18.70
C PHE A 394 -0.70 13.16 19.20
N TYR A 395 -0.24 14.28 19.76
CA TYR A 395 -1.10 15.42 20.14
C TYR A 395 -1.95 15.91 18.96
N THR A 396 -1.34 16.08 17.78
CA THR A 396 -2.04 16.52 16.57
C THR A 396 -3.17 15.55 16.19
N LEU A 397 -2.92 14.24 16.29
CA LEU A 397 -3.90 13.21 15.96
C LEU A 397 -5.03 13.09 17.00
N VAL A 398 -4.72 13.23 18.29
CA VAL A 398 -5.74 13.24 19.36
C VAL A 398 -6.61 14.49 19.28
N SER A 399 -6.01 15.67 19.06
CA SER A 399 -6.72 16.94 18.88
C SER A 399 -7.64 16.94 17.66
N PHE A 400 -7.28 16.22 16.59
CA PHE A 400 -8.17 15.98 15.44
C PHE A 400 -9.40 15.15 15.79
N LEU A 401 -9.20 14.03 16.50
CA LEU A 401 -10.25 13.10 16.90
C LEU A 401 -11.23 13.77 17.87
N ASN A 402 -10.72 14.21 19.02
CA ASN A 402 -11.47 14.73 20.15
C ASN A 402 -10.91 16.10 20.58
N PRO A 403 -11.39 17.20 19.99
CA PRO A 403 -11.01 18.54 20.44
C PRO A 403 -11.39 18.74 21.92
N HIS A 404 -10.58 19.51 22.65
CA HIS A 404 -10.75 19.81 24.08
C HIS A 404 -10.56 18.62 25.07
N VAL A 405 -10.13 17.43 24.62
CA VAL A 405 -9.72 16.34 25.54
C VAL A 405 -8.29 16.50 26.05
N LEU A 406 -7.41 17.10 25.25
CA LEU A 406 -6.08 17.55 25.67
C LEU A 406 -6.05 19.09 25.81
N PRO A 407 -5.21 19.64 26.71
CA PRO A 407 -5.04 21.10 26.84
C PRO A 407 -4.29 21.67 25.63
N ASP A 408 -4.33 23.00 25.47
CA ASP A 408 -3.69 23.72 24.35
C ASP A 408 -2.22 23.33 24.13
N THR A 409 -1.76 23.37 22.89
CA THR A 409 -0.44 22.88 22.45
C THR A 409 0.73 23.37 23.32
N LYS A 410 0.70 24.62 23.79
CA LYS A 410 1.73 25.18 24.69
C LYS A 410 1.68 24.56 26.09
N THR A 411 0.49 24.37 26.64
CA THR A 411 0.25 23.74 27.93
C THR A 411 0.58 22.25 27.86
N PHE A 412 0.16 21.55 26.80
CA PHE A 412 0.54 20.16 26.55
C PHE A 412 2.07 19.99 26.42
N GLN A 413 2.76 20.92 25.76
CA GLN A 413 4.22 20.92 25.71
C GLN A 413 4.85 21.10 27.10
N LYS A 414 4.32 22.01 27.93
CA LYS A 414 4.85 22.28 29.28
C LYS A 414 4.57 21.15 30.26
N GLU A 415 3.37 20.56 30.24
CA GLU A 415 2.90 19.58 31.21
C GLU A 415 3.24 18.13 30.85
N PHE A 416 3.28 17.78 29.56
CA PHE A 416 3.52 16.41 29.10
C PHE A 416 4.83 16.27 28.33
N VAL A 417 5.01 17.00 27.22
CA VAL A 417 6.16 16.76 26.32
C VAL A 417 7.48 17.06 27.02
N ASN A 418 7.60 18.18 27.72
CA ASN A 418 8.86 18.59 28.34
C ASN A 418 9.27 17.70 29.54
N PRO A 419 8.40 17.32 30.50
CA PRO A 419 8.76 16.37 31.55
C PRO A 419 9.11 14.99 30.99
N ILE A 420 8.29 14.44 30.10
CA ILE A 420 8.54 13.12 29.49
C ILE A 420 9.86 13.12 28.72
N THR A 421 10.15 14.15 27.92
CA THR A 421 11.41 14.24 27.15
C THR A 421 12.64 14.42 28.04
N ARG A 422 12.53 15.09 29.20
CA ARG A 422 13.64 15.27 30.16
C ARG A 422 13.95 13.99 30.91
N ALA A 423 12.92 13.32 31.43
CA ALA A 423 13.03 12.04 32.14
C ALA A 423 13.69 10.93 31.30
N ARG A 424 13.48 10.99 29.99
CA ARG A 424 13.92 10.00 29.01
C ARG A 424 15.17 10.43 28.21
N ASP A 425 15.80 11.56 28.58
CA ASP A 425 17.06 12.01 28.00
C ASP A 425 18.24 11.23 28.60
N VAL A 426 19.23 10.82 27.80
CA VAL A 426 20.25 9.83 28.21
C VAL A 426 21.12 10.33 29.37
N ASN A 427 21.28 11.65 29.47
CA ASN A 427 22.05 12.30 30.54
C ASN A 427 21.22 12.62 31.80
N CYS A 428 20.00 12.08 31.92
CA CYS A 428 19.16 12.25 33.10
C CYS A 428 19.49 11.23 34.19
N PHE A 429 20.36 11.61 35.13
CA PHE A 429 20.74 10.76 36.27
C PHE A 429 19.84 10.94 37.51
N ASN A 430 19.08 12.03 37.62
CA ASN A 430 18.19 12.27 38.76
C ASN A 430 16.90 11.43 38.67
N GLU A 431 16.70 10.53 39.64
CA GLU A 431 15.55 9.64 39.76
C GLU A 431 14.21 10.36 39.96
N GLU A 432 14.19 11.50 40.66
CA GLU A 432 12.96 12.30 40.85
C GLU A 432 12.42 12.77 39.50
N ILE A 433 13.32 13.17 38.59
CA ILE A 433 12.95 13.63 37.25
C ILE A 433 12.46 12.46 36.39
N LYS A 434 13.11 11.29 36.50
CA LYS A 434 12.64 10.05 35.83
C LYS A 434 11.22 9.70 36.29
N LYS A 435 11.02 9.59 37.60
CA LYS A 435 9.73 9.25 38.22
C LYS A 435 8.63 10.25 37.86
N GLN A 436 8.92 11.56 37.92
CA GLN A 436 7.96 12.59 37.50
C GLN A 436 7.56 12.45 36.02
N GLY A 437 8.52 12.16 35.13
CA GLY A 437 8.21 11.93 33.71
C GLY A 437 7.43 10.63 33.47
N GLU A 438 7.65 9.60 34.29
CA GLU A 438 6.87 8.37 34.26
C GLU A 438 5.43 8.59 34.73
N GLU A 439 5.21 9.23 35.88
CA GLU A 439 3.87 9.57 36.40
C GLU A 439 3.07 10.40 35.37
N VAL A 440 3.73 11.35 34.70
CA VAL A 440 3.15 12.15 33.61
C VAL A 440 2.86 11.29 32.36
N SER A 441 3.70 10.31 32.04
CA SER A 441 3.48 9.34 30.95
C SER A 441 2.29 8.43 31.25
N GLN A 442 2.24 7.80 32.43
CA GLN A 442 1.13 6.96 32.87
C GLN A 442 -0.20 7.74 32.91
N ARG A 443 -0.17 9.01 33.33
CA ARG A 443 -1.33 9.93 33.28
C ARG A 443 -1.80 10.18 31.84
N LEU A 444 -0.89 10.38 30.89
CA LEU A 444 -1.23 10.55 29.47
C LEU A 444 -1.83 9.28 28.87
N ILE A 445 -1.27 8.11 29.18
CA ILE A 445 -1.79 6.80 28.77
C ILE A 445 -3.20 6.61 29.34
N SER A 446 -3.40 6.84 30.64
CA SER A 446 -4.69 6.69 31.33
C SER A 446 -5.79 7.62 30.78
N LEU A 447 -5.44 8.82 30.34
CA LEU A 447 -6.37 9.74 29.67
C LEU A 447 -6.75 9.27 28.26
N THR A 448 -5.80 8.68 27.54
CA THR A 448 -5.94 8.39 26.09
C THR A 448 -6.47 6.98 25.81
N HIS A 449 -6.16 5.98 26.63
CA HIS A 449 -6.69 4.61 26.56
C HIS A 449 -8.23 4.53 26.58
N LYS A 450 -8.91 5.59 27.06
CA LYS A 450 -10.36 5.74 26.98
C LYS A 450 -10.91 5.70 25.55
N PHE A 451 -10.15 6.18 24.57
CA PHE A 451 -10.55 6.34 23.15
C PHE A 451 -9.48 5.85 22.15
N ILE A 452 -8.37 5.30 22.63
CA ILE A 452 -7.36 4.59 21.83
C ILE A 452 -7.39 3.10 22.21
N LEU A 453 -7.60 2.23 21.23
CA LEU A 453 -7.44 0.78 21.37
C LEU A 453 -6.21 0.33 20.58
N ARG A 454 -5.24 -0.30 21.24
CA ARG A 454 -4.10 -0.97 20.61
C ARG A 454 -3.97 -2.39 21.14
N ARG A 455 -3.83 -3.35 20.22
CA ARG A 455 -3.43 -4.74 20.49
C ARG A 455 -2.32 -5.18 19.55
N THR A 456 -1.57 -6.18 19.97
CA THR A 456 -0.39 -6.73 19.29
C THR A 456 -0.74 -7.96 18.43
N GLN A 457 0.17 -8.34 17.53
CA GLN A 457 0.03 -9.57 16.74
C GLN A 457 -0.03 -10.86 17.59
N ALA A 458 0.43 -10.85 18.84
CA ALA A 458 0.42 -12.01 19.73
C ALA A 458 -0.97 -12.66 19.90
N ILE A 459 -2.05 -11.87 19.85
CA ILE A 459 -3.43 -12.38 19.91
C ILE A 459 -3.75 -13.33 18.72
N LEU A 460 -3.04 -13.19 17.59
CA LEU A 460 -3.20 -14.03 16.40
C LEU A 460 -2.33 -15.30 16.42
N GLU A 461 -1.36 -15.42 17.33
CA GLU A 461 -0.45 -16.59 17.37
C GLU A 461 -1.22 -17.88 17.67
N ASN A 462 -2.30 -17.79 18.47
CA ASN A 462 -3.26 -18.88 18.73
C ASN A 462 -4.14 -19.27 17.52
N TYR A 463 -4.07 -18.55 16.39
CA TYR A 463 -4.97 -18.70 15.24
C TYR A 463 -4.26 -18.73 13.87
N LEU A 464 -2.94 -18.56 13.84
CA LEU A 464 -2.11 -18.58 12.63
C LEU A 464 -1.12 -19.73 12.70
N THR A 465 -0.64 -20.16 11.53
CA THR A 465 0.46 -21.12 11.45
C THR A 465 1.77 -20.55 11.99
N ASN A 466 2.66 -21.43 12.45
CA ASN A 466 3.96 -21.08 12.98
C ASN A 466 4.77 -20.28 11.93
N LYS A 467 5.54 -19.31 12.41
CA LYS A 467 6.37 -18.41 11.61
C LYS A 467 7.82 -18.55 12.05
N THR A 468 8.75 -18.63 11.10
CA THR A 468 10.18 -18.67 11.37
C THR A 468 10.88 -17.54 10.62
N ASP A 469 11.56 -16.65 11.34
CA ASP A 469 12.32 -15.52 10.83
C ASP A 469 13.82 -15.90 10.84
N ILE A 470 14.44 -15.92 9.67
CA ILE A 470 15.76 -16.48 9.42
C ILE A 470 16.66 -15.41 8.79
N LEU A 471 17.69 -15.01 9.52
CA LEU A 471 18.69 -14.05 9.09
C LEU A 471 19.85 -14.82 8.44
N LEU A 472 20.12 -14.52 7.17
CA LEU A 472 21.16 -15.18 6.37
C LEU A 472 22.27 -14.18 6.07
N PHE A 473 23.43 -14.39 6.67
CA PHE A 473 24.63 -13.58 6.44
C PHE A 473 25.43 -14.21 5.30
N VAL A 474 25.70 -13.42 4.26
CA VAL A 474 26.20 -13.88 2.96
C VAL A 474 27.51 -13.17 2.63
N PRO A 475 28.61 -13.88 2.33
CA PRO A 475 29.91 -13.26 2.15
C PRO A 475 29.94 -12.37 0.90
N PRO A 476 30.58 -11.17 0.96
CA PRO A 476 30.81 -10.36 -0.23
C PRO A 476 31.77 -11.07 -1.21
N THR A 477 31.54 -10.89 -2.51
CA THR A 477 32.50 -11.34 -3.53
C THR A 477 33.72 -10.41 -3.59
N GLN A 478 34.86 -10.91 -4.09
CA GLN A 478 36.07 -10.09 -4.24
C GLN A 478 35.80 -8.79 -5.01
N LEU A 479 35.04 -8.86 -6.12
CA LEU A 479 34.65 -7.68 -6.90
C LEU A 479 33.88 -6.64 -6.07
N GLN A 480 33.05 -7.08 -5.11
CA GLN A 480 32.34 -6.16 -4.21
C GLN A 480 33.32 -5.47 -3.26
N LEU A 481 34.27 -6.21 -2.67
CA LEU A 481 35.35 -5.64 -1.83
C LEU A 481 36.22 -4.64 -2.61
N ASP A 482 36.69 -5.02 -3.81
CA ASP A 482 37.50 -4.16 -4.68
C ASP A 482 36.79 -2.85 -5.02
N LEU A 483 35.47 -2.90 -5.28
CA LEU A 483 34.61 -1.74 -5.54
C LEU A 483 34.46 -0.85 -4.31
N PHE A 484 34.19 -1.42 -3.13
CA PHE A 484 34.09 -0.63 -1.89
C PHE A 484 35.40 0.10 -1.59
N ASP A 485 36.53 -0.58 -1.68
CA ASP A 485 37.83 0.04 -1.41
C ASP A 485 38.25 1.04 -2.48
N SER A 486 37.79 0.88 -3.73
CA SER A 486 37.94 1.90 -4.78
C SER A 486 37.15 3.18 -4.44
N ILE A 487 35.99 3.07 -3.79
CA ILE A 487 35.17 4.23 -3.40
C ILE A 487 35.71 4.88 -2.13
N LYS A 488 36.13 4.11 -1.12
CA LYS A 488 36.81 4.63 0.07
C LYS A 488 38.09 5.42 -0.25
N ARG A 489 38.82 5.01 -1.29
CA ARG A 489 40.01 5.71 -1.82
C ARG A 489 39.70 6.98 -2.63
N SER A 490 38.44 7.24 -2.96
CA SER A 490 38.07 8.41 -3.75
C SER A 490 38.02 9.68 -2.90
N GLN A 491 38.44 10.81 -3.48
CA GLN A 491 38.49 12.10 -2.77
C GLN A 491 37.11 12.55 -2.27
N LYS A 492 36.05 12.25 -3.04
CA LYS A 492 34.63 12.49 -2.67
C LYS A 492 34.14 11.69 -1.44
N PHE A 493 34.89 10.68 -0.99
CA PHE A 493 34.64 9.98 0.26
C PHE A 493 35.37 10.64 1.45
N GLN A 494 36.43 11.40 1.20
CA GLN A 494 37.15 12.17 2.21
C GLN A 494 36.42 13.48 2.53
N ASP A 495 35.77 14.10 1.52
CA ASP A 495 34.89 15.27 1.66
C ASP A 495 33.49 14.94 2.28
N LEU A 496 33.45 14.09 3.31
CA LEU A 496 32.21 13.46 3.82
C LEU A 496 31.26 14.42 4.56
N ASP A 497 31.71 15.64 4.89
CA ASP A 497 30.98 16.62 5.73
C ASP A 497 29.64 17.09 5.14
N SER A 498 29.37 16.84 3.86
CA SER A 498 28.10 17.17 3.21
C SER A 498 27.09 16.02 3.27
N GLY A 499 26.02 16.21 4.05
CA GLY A 499 24.93 15.24 4.22
C GLY A 499 24.20 14.82 2.93
N ALA A 500 24.36 15.53 1.82
CA ALA A 500 23.86 15.11 0.50
C ALA A 500 24.77 14.06 -0.17
N ILE A 501 26.09 14.13 0.08
CA ILE A 501 27.08 13.19 -0.44
C ILE A 501 26.99 11.87 0.33
N SER A 502 26.87 11.91 1.66
CA SER A 502 26.73 10.70 2.48
C SER A 502 25.48 9.88 2.13
N LEU A 503 24.32 10.51 1.89
CA LEU A 503 23.11 9.83 1.39
C LEU A 503 23.31 9.19 0.01
N SER A 504 24.12 9.80 -0.86
CA SER A 504 24.46 9.26 -2.17
C SER A 504 25.39 8.05 -2.06
N LEU A 505 26.40 8.12 -1.18
CA LEU A 505 27.31 7.02 -0.84
C LEU A 505 26.58 5.83 -0.18
N ILE A 506 25.63 6.08 0.73
CA ILE A 506 24.79 5.03 1.34
C ILE A 506 24.03 4.23 0.26
N ASN A 507 23.42 4.93 -0.71
CA ASN A 507 22.73 4.27 -1.81
C ASN A 507 23.71 3.52 -2.73
N LEU A 508 24.92 4.04 -2.94
CA LEU A 508 25.97 3.39 -3.72
C LEU A 508 26.44 2.09 -3.06
N PHE A 509 26.71 2.10 -1.75
CA PHE A 509 27.11 0.91 -0.98
C PHE A 509 25.99 -0.15 -0.95
N ARG A 510 24.71 0.25 -0.80
CA ARG A 510 23.56 -0.67 -0.93
C ARG A 510 23.44 -1.29 -2.32
N LYS A 511 23.72 -0.54 -3.39
CA LYS A 511 23.77 -1.09 -4.77
C LYS A 511 24.86 -2.15 -4.91
N ILE A 512 26.06 -1.92 -4.37
CA ILE A 512 27.16 -2.91 -4.39
C ILE A 512 26.77 -4.20 -3.67
N CYS A 513 26.17 -4.10 -2.47
CA CYS A 513 25.67 -5.24 -1.70
C CYS A 513 24.66 -6.06 -2.51
N ASN A 514 23.73 -5.39 -3.20
CA ASN A 514 22.71 -6.04 -4.01
C ASN A 514 23.28 -6.67 -5.29
N SER A 515 23.97 -5.91 -6.15
CA SER A 515 24.82 -6.43 -7.23
C SER A 515 25.68 -5.34 -7.88
N PRO A 516 26.97 -5.60 -8.17
CA PRO A 516 27.83 -4.72 -8.96
C PRO A 516 27.23 -4.26 -10.30
N SER A 517 26.40 -5.09 -10.96
CA SER A 517 25.79 -4.71 -12.24
C SER A 517 24.85 -3.50 -12.16
N LEU A 518 24.33 -3.17 -10.96
CA LEU A 518 23.45 -2.02 -10.74
C LEU A 518 24.20 -0.67 -10.81
N LEU A 519 25.54 -0.69 -10.81
CA LEU A 519 26.39 0.49 -10.93
C LEU A 519 26.51 1.03 -12.37
N ALA A 520 26.28 0.19 -13.39
CA ALA A 520 26.42 0.59 -14.79
C ALA A 520 25.45 1.74 -15.17
N SER A 521 24.28 1.76 -14.54
CA SER A 521 23.25 2.80 -14.66
C SER A 521 23.43 3.98 -13.70
N ASP A 522 24.50 4.03 -12.89
CA ASP A 522 24.67 5.05 -11.85
C ASP A 522 25.66 6.15 -12.27
N ASP A 523 25.16 7.38 -12.43
CA ASP A 523 25.98 8.52 -12.86
C ASP A 523 26.86 9.08 -11.73
N PHE A 524 26.53 8.83 -10.46
CA PHE A 524 27.39 9.20 -9.33
C PHE A 524 28.63 8.29 -9.30
N TYR A 525 28.47 6.98 -9.55
CA TYR A 525 29.58 6.03 -9.70
C TYR A 525 30.52 6.39 -10.86
N LYS A 526 29.98 6.76 -12.03
CA LYS A 526 30.75 7.25 -13.18
C LYS A 526 31.49 8.57 -12.88
N SER A 527 31.02 9.35 -11.90
CA SER A 527 31.71 10.56 -11.44
C SER A 527 32.82 10.29 -10.41
N ILE A 528 32.98 9.05 -9.96
CA ILE A 528 33.94 8.61 -8.93
C ILE A 528 35.03 7.70 -9.53
N THR A 529 34.72 6.96 -10.59
CA THR A 529 35.63 5.97 -11.20
C THR A 529 35.62 6.06 -12.73
N ASP A 530 36.79 5.91 -13.35
CA ASP A 530 36.97 5.95 -14.81
C ASP A 530 36.49 4.66 -15.53
N GLY A 531 35.54 3.92 -14.95
CA GLY A 531 34.95 2.71 -15.53
C GLY A 531 35.87 1.49 -15.66
N SER A 532 37.07 1.52 -15.06
CA SER A 532 38.12 0.50 -15.22
C SER A 532 37.70 -0.93 -14.79
N LEU A 533 36.82 -1.06 -13.79
CA LEU A 533 36.36 -2.36 -13.28
C LEU A 533 35.18 -2.91 -14.11
N LYS A 534 35.36 -4.10 -14.69
CA LYS A 534 34.30 -4.83 -15.40
C LYS A 534 33.20 -5.28 -14.43
N LEU A 535 32.08 -4.56 -14.42
CA LEU A 535 30.92 -4.86 -13.58
C LEU A 535 30.29 -6.22 -13.97
N SER A 536 30.37 -7.18 -13.05
CA SER A 536 29.76 -8.51 -13.20
C SER A 536 28.34 -8.55 -12.64
N THR A 537 27.54 -9.52 -13.10
CA THR A 537 26.25 -9.86 -12.49
C THR A 537 26.41 -10.69 -11.21
N SER A 538 27.61 -11.25 -10.93
CA SER A 538 27.85 -12.02 -9.70
C SER A 538 27.87 -11.11 -8.47
N SER A 539 27.11 -11.49 -7.43
CA SER A 539 27.11 -10.87 -6.10
C SER A 539 26.87 -11.95 -5.05
N GLY A 540 27.33 -11.73 -3.82
CA GLY A 540 27.12 -12.67 -2.71
C GLY A 540 25.65 -13.07 -2.58
N LYS A 541 24.76 -12.08 -2.45
CA LYS A 541 23.31 -12.28 -2.33
C LYS A 541 22.70 -13.08 -3.49
N LEU A 542 23.13 -12.88 -4.74
CA LEU A 542 22.64 -13.69 -5.87
C LEU A 542 23.12 -15.13 -5.82
N ASN A 543 24.36 -15.37 -5.40
CA ASN A 543 24.93 -16.70 -5.26
C ASN A 543 24.24 -17.52 -4.15
N ALA A 544 23.76 -16.85 -3.09
CA ALA A 544 22.91 -17.45 -2.05
C ALA A 544 21.43 -17.60 -2.47
N LEU A 545 20.90 -16.64 -3.24
CA LEU A 545 19.50 -16.62 -3.66
C LEU A 545 19.15 -17.72 -4.68
N ILE A 546 20.02 -17.98 -5.66
CA ILE A 546 19.71 -18.95 -6.73
C ILE A 546 19.46 -20.37 -6.17
N PRO A 547 20.29 -20.91 -5.25
CA PRO A 547 19.99 -22.17 -4.56
C PRO A 547 18.67 -22.16 -3.77
N LEU A 548 18.38 -21.07 -3.04
CA LEU A 548 17.12 -20.92 -2.30
C LEU A 548 15.90 -21.01 -3.24
N ILE A 549 15.89 -20.25 -4.34
CA ILE A 549 14.79 -20.29 -5.32
C ILE A 549 14.59 -21.71 -5.89
N LEU A 550 15.68 -22.41 -6.21
CA LEU A 550 15.63 -23.74 -6.81
C LEU A 550 15.11 -24.81 -5.84
N GLU A 551 15.59 -24.86 -4.61
CA GLU A 551 15.11 -25.84 -3.60
C GLU A 551 13.65 -25.56 -3.19
N ILE A 552 13.26 -24.30 -3.00
CA ILE A 552 11.86 -23.93 -2.68
C ILE A 552 10.92 -24.35 -3.83
N THR A 553 11.33 -24.13 -5.08
CA THR A 553 10.56 -24.56 -6.25
C THR A 553 10.51 -26.08 -6.38
N ALA A 554 11.60 -26.80 -6.06
CA ALA A 554 11.65 -28.26 -6.05
C ALA A 554 10.72 -28.88 -4.97
N GLN A 555 10.49 -28.18 -3.87
CA GLN A 555 9.48 -28.54 -2.84
C GLN A 555 8.04 -28.16 -3.25
N LYS A 556 7.83 -27.58 -4.43
CA LYS A 556 6.53 -27.06 -4.93
C LYS A 556 5.90 -26.00 -4.01
N GLU A 557 6.73 -25.18 -3.39
CA GLU A 557 6.28 -24.05 -2.59
C GLU A 557 6.36 -22.74 -3.38
N LYS A 558 5.38 -21.85 -3.15
CA LYS A 558 5.35 -20.51 -3.77
C LYS A 558 6.13 -19.52 -2.93
N LEU A 559 6.92 -18.69 -3.61
CA LEU A 559 7.87 -17.74 -3.03
C LEU A 559 7.48 -16.29 -3.33
N VAL A 560 7.48 -15.43 -2.31
CA VAL A 560 7.44 -13.97 -2.49
C VAL A 560 8.85 -13.40 -2.34
N LEU A 561 9.34 -12.68 -3.35
CA LEU A 561 10.66 -12.04 -3.36
C LEU A 561 10.48 -10.52 -3.23
N ILE A 562 11.01 -9.92 -2.15
CA ILE A 562 10.82 -8.51 -1.81
C ILE A 562 12.13 -7.73 -1.93
N SER A 563 12.05 -6.55 -2.56
CA SER A 563 13.14 -5.56 -2.66
C SER A 563 12.58 -4.15 -2.50
N ASN A 564 13.38 -3.22 -1.96
CA ASN A 564 13.02 -1.81 -1.88
C ASN A 564 13.23 -1.06 -3.20
N TYR A 565 14.08 -1.58 -4.09
CA TYR A 565 14.53 -0.93 -5.32
C TYR A 565 14.00 -1.65 -6.58
N THR A 566 13.35 -0.92 -7.48
CA THR A 566 12.85 -1.45 -8.76
C THR A 566 13.96 -1.95 -9.66
N THR A 567 15.11 -1.26 -9.71
CA THR A 567 16.29 -1.70 -10.48
C THR A 567 16.84 -3.05 -10.01
N THR A 568 16.68 -3.37 -8.72
CA THR A 568 17.03 -4.69 -8.18
C THR A 568 15.97 -5.72 -8.59
N LEU A 569 14.68 -5.38 -8.67
CA LEU A 569 13.64 -6.26 -9.23
C LEU A 569 13.85 -6.53 -10.73
N ASP A 570 14.29 -5.54 -11.52
CA ASP A 570 14.60 -5.71 -12.95
C ASP A 570 15.75 -6.73 -13.16
N LEU A 571 16.76 -6.68 -12.29
CA LEU A 571 17.85 -7.65 -12.24
C LEU A 571 17.36 -9.05 -11.81
N LEU A 572 16.57 -9.14 -10.75
CA LEU A 572 16.05 -10.41 -10.22
C LEU A 572 15.10 -11.09 -11.22
N GLU A 573 14.26 -10.31 -11.90
CA GLU A 573 13.44 -10.76 -13.04
C GLU A 573 14.31 -11.37 -14.15
N THR A 574 15.45 -10.74 -14.47
CA THR A 574 16.41 -11.25 -15.46
C THR A 574 17.07 -12.55 -15.02
N VAL A 575 17.32 -12.74 -13.72
CA VAL A 575 17.84 -14.01 -13.16
C VAL A 575 16.77 -15.11 -13.22
N ILE A 576 15.55 -14.82 -12.78
CA ILE A 576 14.43 -15.79 -12.74
C ILE A 576 14.06 -16.27 -14.15
N LYS A 577 14.07 -15.39 -15.15
CA LYS A 577 13.91 -15.75 -16.57
C LYS A 577 14.98 -16.74 -17.05
N LYS A 578 16.24 -16.59 -16.63
CA LYS A 578 17.33 -17.53 -16.96
C LYS A 578 17.19 -18.89 -16.26
N LEU A 579 16.44 -18.96 -15.17
CA LEU A 579 16.08 -20.21 -14.49
C LEU A 579 14.81 -20.88 -15.08
N ASN A 580 14.22 -20.29 -16.14
CA ASN A 580 12.98 -20.75 -16.79
C ASN A 580 11.76 -20.86 -15.85
N LEU A 581 11.73 -20.10 -14.76
CA LEU A 581 10.64 -20.12 -13.79
C LEU A 581 9.53 -19.12 -14.14
N GLN A 582 8.27 -19.55 -13.95
CA GLN A 582 7.13 -18.65 -14.07
C GLN A 582 7.05 -17.72 -12.86
N PHE A 583 6.86 -16.43 -13.14
CA PHE A 583 6.78 -15.40 -12.12
C PHE A 583 5.73 -14.34 -12.45
N LEU A 584 5.24 -13.67 -11.42
CA LEU A 584 4.45 -12.43 -11.53
C LEU A 584 5.19 -11.28 -10.85
N ARG A 585 4.89 -10.04 -11.24
CA ARG A 585 5.53 -8.83 -10.72
C ARG A 585 4.50 -7.76 -10.35
N LEU A 586 4.69 -7.13 -9.20
CA LEU A 586 3.87 -6.00 -8.74
C LEU A 586 4.77 -4.89 -8.17
N ASP A 587 4.74 -3.74 -8.83
CA ASP A 587 5.47 -2.53 -8.43
C ASP A 587 4.63 -1.26 -8.63
N GLY A 588 5.27 -0.09 -8.45
CA GLY A 588 4.62 1.21 -8.55
C GLY A 588 4.07 1.52 -9.94
N SER A 589 4.63 0.95 -11.01
CA SER A 589 4.18 1.13 -12.40
C SER A 589 2.94 0.31 -12.73
N THR A 590 2.67 -0.75 -11.98
CA THR A 590 1.57 -1.69 -12.23
C THR A 590 0.21 -0.99 -12.05
N PRO A 591 -0.69 -0.94 -13.07
CA PRO A 591 -1.99 -0.29 -12.98
C PRO A 591 -2.91 -0.88 -11.90
N ASN A 592 -3.65 -0.03 -11.18
CA ASN A 592 -4.47 -0.42 -10.02
C ASN A 592 -5.61 -1.43 -10.33
N ASN A 593 -6.08 -1.50 -11.58
CA ASN A 593 -7.05 -2.50 -12.04
C ASN A 593 -6.41 -3.89 -12.26
N MET A 594 -5.11 -3.95 -12.59
CA MET A 594 -4.38 -5.21 -12.81
C MET A 594 -3.84 -5.81 -11.50
N ARG A 595 -3.53 -4.99 -10.48
CA ARG A 595 -2.99 -5.46 -9.18
C ARG A 595 -3.83 -6.57 -8.56
N GLY A 596 -5.16 -6.41 -8.52
CA GLY A 596 -6.07 -7.44 -8.00
C GLY A 596 -6.00 -8.76 -8.79
N LYS A 597 -6.01 -8.68 -10.13
CA LYS A 597 -5.90 -9.86 -11.00
C LYS A 597 -4.59 -10.62 -10.79
N LEU A 598 -3.47 -9.91 -10.61
CA LEU A 598 -2.16 -10.53 -10.35
C LEU A 598 -2.10 -11.23 -8.98
N VAL A 599 -2.70 -10.64 -7.96
CA VAL A 599 -2.75 -11.20 -6.59
C VAL A 599 -3.65 -12.44 -6.54
N ASN A 600 -4.85 -12.38 -7.12
CA ASN A 600 -5.73 -13.53 -7.25
C ASN A 600 -5.06 -14.66 -8.01
N ARG A 601 -4.49 -14.36 -9.20
CA ARG A 601 -3.76 -15.35 -9.99
C ARG A 601 -2.64 -16.00 -9.17
N PHE A 602 -1.82 -15.27 -8.42
CA PHE A 602 -0.76 -15.90 -7.62
C PHE A 602 -1.29 -16.86 -6.54
N ASN A 603 -2.41 -16.52 -5.90
CA ASN A 603 -3.03 -17.37 -4.89
C ASN A 603 -3.72 -18.60 -5.52
N GLU A 604 -4.30 -18.47 -6.72
CA GLU A 604 -5.13 -19.49 -7.39
C GLU A 604 -4.36 -20.38 -8.40
N ASP A 605 -3.32 -19.86 -9.06
CA ASP A 605 -2.57 -20.51 -10.14
C ASP A 605 -1.31 -21.19 -9.60
N ASP A 606 -1.29 -22.52 -9.57
CA ASP A 606 -0.13 -23.33 -9.13
C ASP A 606 1.01 -23.43 -10.16
N SER A 607 0.84 -22.88 -11.38
CA SER A 607 1.95 -22.76 -12.33
C SER A 607 2.94 -21.63 -12.00
N VAL A 608 2.57 -20.69 -11.12
CA VAL A 608 3.40 -19.53 -10.76
C VAL A 608 4.18 -19.80 -9.46
N SER A 609 5.48 -20.07 -9.58
CA SER A 609 6.36 -20.34 -8.44
C SER A 609 6.78 -19.07 -7.68
N VAL A 610 6.97 -17.93 -8.36
CA VAL A 610 7.60 -16.73 -7.76
C VAL A 610 6.77 -15.45 -7.95
N PHE A 611 6.69 -14.62 -6.92
CA PHE A 611 6.07 -13.30 -6.96
C PHE A 611 7.06 -12.19 -6.59
N LEU A 612 7.41 -11.33 -7.55
CA LEU A 612 8.27 -10.16 -7.38
C LEU A 612 7.45 -8.98 -6.82
N LEU A 613 7.84 -8.48 -5.65
CA LEU A 613 7.14 -7.37 -4.98
C LEU A 613 8.10 -6.26 -4.57
N SER A 614 7.78 -5.02 -4.96
CA SER A 614 8.43 -3.84 -4.38
C SER A 614 7.88 -3.61 -2.97
N SER A 615 8.72 -3.56 -1.93
CA SER A 615 8.33 -3.34 -0.52
C SER A 615 7.32 -2.18 -0.36
N LYS A 616 7.64 -1.01 -0.92
CA LYS A 616 6.77 0.19 -0.90
C LYS A 616 5.44 0.02 -1.64
N SER A 617 5.36 -0.90 -2.60
CA SER A 617 4.10 -1.31 -3.25
C SER A 617 3.37 -2.38 -2.46
N GLY A 618 4.13 -3.29 -1.83
CA GLY A 618 3.67 -4.29 -0.87
C GLY A 618 3.10 -3.71 0.42
N GLY A 619 3.41 -2.46 0.76
CA GLY A 619 2.75 -1.73 1.85
C GLY A 619 1.22 -1.66 1.72
N THR A 620 0.68 -1.86 0.50
CA THR A 620 -0.71 -1.51 0.15
C THR A 620 -1.74 -2.62 0.39
N GLY A 621 -1.76 -3.20 1.59
CA GLY A 621 -2.88 -3.99 2.12
C GLY A 621 -3.10 -5.41 1.55
N ILE A 622 -2.40 -5.74 0.46
CA ILE A 622 -2.44 -7.00 -0.33
C ILE A 622 -2.36 -8.28 0.57
N ASN A 623 -2.91 -9.40 0.07
CA ASN A 623 -2.88 -10.72 0.72
C ASN A 623 -2.26 -11.79 -0.20
N LEU A 624 -1.16 -12.42 0.21
CA LEU A 624 -0.39 -13.39 -0.59
C LEU A 624 -0.31 -14.77 0.12
N ILE A 625 -1.43 -15.21 0.70
CA ILE A 625 -1.54 -16.47 1.46
C ILE A 625 -1.23 -17.74 0.65
N GLY A 626 -1.19 -17.67 -0.69
CA GLY A 626 -0.73 -18.78 -1.52
C GLY A 626 0.77 -19.11 -1.36
N ALA A 627 1.56 -18.20 -0.80
CA ALA A 627 2.97 -18.42 -0.49
C ALA A 627 3.20 -18.80 0.97
N SER A 628 4.04 -19.81 1.17
CA SER A 628 4.60 -20.20 2.47
C SER A 628 5.96 -19.55 2.75
N ARG A 629 6.67 -19.07 1.70
CA ARG A 629 8.03 -18.54 1.85
C ARG A 629 8.17 -17.12 1.31
N LEU A 630 8.94 -16.30 2.02
CA LEU A 630 9.22 -14.90 1.67
C LEU A 630 10.72 -14.60 1.86
N ILE A 631 11.36 -14.01 0.85
CA ILE A 631 12.76 -13.56 0.93
C ILE A 631 12.80 -12.03 0.84
N LEU A 632 13.30 -11.35 1.88
CA LEU A 632 13.73 -9.96 1.82
C LEU A 632 15.17 -9.90 1.27
N TYR A 633 15.31 -9.39 0.05
CA TYR A 633 16.61 -9.26 -0.62
C TYR A 633 17.42 -8.07 -0.09
N ASP A 634 16.74 -7.00 0.32
CA ASP A 634 17.33 -5.85 0.98
C ASP A 634 16.34 -5.25 2.00
N ASN A 635 16.85 -4.78 3.14
CA ASN A 635 16.07 -4.32 4.30
C ASN A 635 15.96 -2.78 4.30
N ASP A 636 14.87 -2.21 4.81
CA ASP A 636 14.67 -0.75 4.85
C ASP A 636 15.29 -0.11 6.10
N TRP A 637 15.50 1.22 6.11
CA TRP A 637 15.94 1.94 7.31
C TRP A 637 14.86 2.02 8.40
N ASN A 638 13.61 1.72 8.05
CA ASN A 638 12.47 1.65 8.95
C ASN A 638 12.04 0.17 9.10
N PRO A 639 12.15 -0.46 10.27
CA PRO A 639 11.70 -1.83 10.44
C PRO A 639 10.18 -2.00 10.24
N SER A 640 9.39 -0.92 10.32
CA SER A 640 7.94 -0.97 10.09
C SER A 640 7.56 -1.32 8.64
N THR A 641 8.35 -0.91 7.64
CA THR A 641 8.08 -1.23 6.21
C THR A 641 8.42 -2.68 5.89
N ASP A 642 9.44 -3.24 6.55
CA ASP A 642 9.77 -4.66 6.45
C ASP A 642 8.73 -5.52 7.20
N LEU A 643 8.33 -5.14 8.42
CA LEU A 643 7.23 -5.80 9.16
C LEU A 643 5.90 -5.78 8.39
N GLN A 644 5.56 -4.64 7.79
CA GLN A 644 4.40 -4.49 6.91
C GLN A 644 4.49 -5.40 5.68
N SER A 645 5.69 -5.61 5.12
CA SER A 645 5.92 -6.50 3.98
C SER A 645 5.89 -8.00 4.37
N MET A 646 6.40 -8.35 5.54
CA MET A 646 6.35 -9.71 6.10
C MET A 646 4.90 -10.15 6.41
N SER A 647 4.04 -9.23 6.87
CA SER A 647 2.60 -9.47 7.16
C SER A 647 1.72 -9.79 5.93
N ARG A 648 2.33 -10.07 4.76
CA ARG A 648 1.64 -10.39 3.50
C ARG A 648 1.43 -11.87 3.26
N ILE A 649 2.31 -12.73 3.79
CA ILE A 649 2.17 -14.21 3.73
C ILE A 649 1.61 -14.79 5.04
N HIS A 650 1.93 -14.17 6.18
CA HIS A 650 1.48 -14.59 7.51
C HIS A 650 0.25 -13.79 7.90
N ARG A 651 -0.94 -14.31 7.55
CA ARG A 651 -2.23 -13.63 7.68
C ARG A 651 -3.40 -14.62 7.66
N ASP A 652 -4.55 -14.22 8.20
CA ASP A 652 -5.76 -15.06 8.27
C ASP A 652 -6.12 -15.65 6.89
N GLY A 653 -6.33 -16.97 6.87
CA GLY A 653 -6.45 -17.79 5.65
C GLY A 653 -5.19 -18.61 5.30
N GLN A 654 -4.00 -18.27 5.81
CA GLN A 654 -2.79 -19.09 5.65
C GLN A 654 -2.97 -20.48 6.29
N GLN A 655 -2.51 -21.54 5.59
CA GLN A 655 -2.62 -22.94 6.02
C GLN A 655 -1.26 -23.66 6.15
N LYS A 656 -0.17 -23.06 5.65
CA LYS A 656 1.20 -23.61 5.72
C LYS A 656 2.05 -22.84 6.75
N PRO A 657 3.08 -23.45 7.36
CA PRO A 657 4.07 -22.70 8.13
C PRO A 657 4.76 -21.64 7.25
N CYS A 658 5.08 -20.50 7.84
CA CYS A 658 5.62 -19.34 7.13
C CYS A 658 7.12 -19.15 7.39
N TYR A 659 7.93 -19.31 6.34
CA TYR A 659 9.37 -19.06 6.40
C TYR A 659 9.73 -17.70 5.82
N ILE A 660 10.44 -16.90 6.60
CA ILE A 660 10.93 -15.58 6.20
C ILE A 660 12.45 -15.58 6.23
N TYR A 661 13.08 -15.28 5.09
CA TYR A 661 14.52 -15.16 4.97
C TYR A 661 14.91 -13.70 4.75
N ARG A 662 15.97 -13.24 5.42
CA ARG A 662 16.52 -11.89 5.24
C ARG A 662 17.98 -11.99 4.82
N LEU A 663 18.32 -11.42 3.65
CA LEU A 663 19.68 -11.49 3.11
C LEU A 663 20.51 -10.26 3.53
N PHE A 664 21.59 -10.50 4.27
CA PHE A 664 22.57 -9.48 4.68
C PHE A 664 23.93 -9.78 4.05
N THR A 665 24.62 -8.75 3.54
CA THR A 665 26.01 -8.89 3.11
C THR A 665 26.92 -8.78 4.33
N THR A 666 27.69 -9.83 4.64
CA THR A 666 28.51 -9.95 5.86
C THR A 666 29.54 -8.82 5.95
N GLY A 667 29.69 -8.24 7.14
CA GLY A 667 30.65 -7.18 7.44
C GLY A 667 30.39 -5.86 6.68
N CYS A 668 29.22 -5.69 6.04
CA CYS A 668 28.91 -4.55 5.17
C CYS A 668 27.74 -3.69 5.70
N ILE A 669 27.38 -2.63 4.96
CA ILE A 669 26.31 -1.68 5.32
C ILE A 669 24.95 -2.34 5.61
N ASP A 670 24.64 -3.51 5.03
CA ASP A 670 23.42 -4.26 5.31
C ASP A 670 23.31 -4.65 6.81
N GLU A 671 24.40 -5.11 7.42
CA GLU A 671 24.43 -5.44 8.86
C GLU A 671 24.28 -4.18 9.72
N LYS A 672 24.96 -3.09 9.35
CA LYS A 672 24.86 -1.81 10.08
C LYS A 672 23.44 -1.22 10.02
N ILE A 673 22.71 -1.42 8.92
CA ILE A 673 21.28 -1.07 8.80
C ILE A 673 20.45 -1.96 9.74
N PHE A 674 20.69 -3.28 9.76
CA PHE A 674 19.96 -4.22 10.62
C PHE A 674 20.17 -3.94 12.12
N GLN A 675 21.40 -3.67 12.56
CA GLN A 675 21.72 -3.27 13.93
C GLN A 675 20.90 -2.03 14.35
N ARG A 676 20.82 -1.02 13.47
CA ARG A 676 19.99 0.17 13.67
C ARG A 676 18.48 -0.12 13.63
N GLN A 677 18.01 -1.08 12.83
CA GLN A 677 16.62 -1.56 12.88
C GLN A 677 16.29 -2.17 14.25
N LEU A 678 17.15 -3.03 14.80
CA LEU A 678 16.96 -3.65 16.12
C LEU A 678 16.86 -2.59 17.22
N MET A 679 17.75 -1.59 17.20
CA MET A 679 17.70 -0.46 18.12
C MET A 679 16.39 0.33 17.97
N LYS A 680 15.98 0.68 16.75
CA LYS A 680 14.71 1.42 16.51
C LYS A 680 13.46 0.61 16.87
N ASN A 681 13.45 -0.72 16.70
CA ASN A 681 12.36 -1.59 17.15
C ASN A 681 12.25 -1.63 18.68
N LYS A 682 13.37 -1.78 19.38
CA LYS A 682 13.37 -1.79 20.85
C LYS A 682 12.97 -0.47 21.47
N LEU A 683 13.38 0.63 20.84
CA LEU A 683 12.87 1.94 21.18
C LEU A 683 11.35 1.98 20.92
N SER A 684 10.84 1.58 19.75
CA SER A 684 9.40 1.66 19.47
C SER A 684 8.50 0.80 20.38
N SER A 685 9.01 -0.30 20.96
CA SER A 685 8.32 -1.04 22.04
C SER A 685 8.42 -0.33 23.39
N LYS A 686 9.62 0.09 23.83
CA LYS A 686 9.83 0.89 25.06
C LYS A 686 9.14 2.26 25.04
N PHE A 687 8.85 2.83 23.87
CA PHE A 687 8.10 4.08 23.76
C PHE A 687 6.64 3.95 24.25
N LEU A 688 6.14 2.71 24.36
CA LEU A 688 4.88 2.35 25.03
C LEU A 688 5.16 2.10 26.51
N ASP A 689 6.16 1.24 26.79
CA ASP A 689 6.59 0.85 28.15
C ASP A 689 7.87 1.60 28.58
N ASN A 690 7.66 2.85 28.99
CA ASN A 690 8.56 3.65 29.85
C ASN A 690 9.98 4.05 29.37
N ASP A 691 10.24 4.25 28.06
CA ASP A 691 11.49 4.88 27.62
C ASP A 691 11.36 5.61 26.26
N SER A 692 11.93 6.81 26.09
CA SER A 692 11.96 7.49 24.77
C SER A 692 12.95 8.66 24.63
N SER A 693 14.22 8.35 24.34
CA SER A 693 15.18 9.31 23.76
C SER A 693 15.25 9.14 22.24
N SER A 694 15.00 10.20 21.48
CA SER A 694 15.20 10.24 20.02
C SER A 694 15.47 11.66 19.51
N LYS A 695 16.63 12.21 19.89
CA LYS A 695 17.23 13.41 19.26
C LYS A 695 18.19 13.06 18.11
N SER A 696 18.33 11.77 17.78
CA SER A 696 19.38 11.18 16.93
C SER A 696 18.90 10.77 15.53
N ASP A 697 18.11 11.61 14.86
CA ASP A 697 17.96 11.57 13.38
C ASP A 697 19.04 12.42 12.68
N VAL A 698 19.90 13.13 13.45
CA VAL A 698 21.24 13.52 13.00
C VAL A 698 22.17 12.34 13.30
N PHE A 699 22.94 11.90 12.30
CA PHE A 699 24.03 10.95 12.52
C PHE A 699 25.22 11.72 13.10
N ASP A 700 25.83 11.23 14.18
CA ASP A 700 27.15 11.72 14.60
C ASP A 700 28.22 11.31 13.55
N TYR A 701 29.32 12.06 13.48
CA TYR A 701 30.36 11.84 12.46
C TYR A 701 31.04 10.47 12.59
N SER A 702 31.26 10.00 13.82
CA SER A 702 31.69 8.63 14.14
C SER A 702 30.71 7.57 13.61
N ASP A 703 29.43 7.83 13.78
CA ASP A 703 28.31 6.97 13.38
C ASP A 703 28.15 6.88 11.86
N LEU A 704 28.43 7.97 11.13
CA LEU A 704 28.57 7.97 9.67
C LEU A 704 29.79 7.16 9.24
N LYS A 705 30.94 7.33 9.91
CA LYS A 705 32.17 6.61 9.55
C LYS A 705 32.01 5.10 9.70
N ASN A 706 31.46 4.62 10.82
CA ASN A 706 31.24 3.19 11.05
C ASN A 706 30.20 2.55 10.11
N LEU A 707 29.34 3.36 9.48
CA LEU A 707 28.40 2.89 8.45
C LEU A 707 29.10 2.50 7.13
N PHE A 708 30.30 3.02 6.88
CA PHE A 708 31.11 2.77 5.68
C PHE A 708 32.37 1.90 5.94
N GLU A 709 32.64 1.57 7.21
CA GLU A 709 33.64 0.58 7.60
C GLU A 709 33.17 -0.83 7.17
N ILE A 710 34.12 -1.71 6.84
CA ILE A 710 33.83 -3.05 6.26
C ILE A 710 34.76 -4.08 6.87
N ASP A 711 34.19 -5.12 7.46
CA ASP A 711 34.90 -6.09 8.31
C ASP A 711 35.01 -7.46 7.60
N SER A 712 35.94 -7.55 6.65
CA SER A 712 36.10 -8.71 5.75
C SER A 712 36.52 -10.03 6.43
N GLY A 713 36.93 -9.99 7.70
CA GLY A 713 37.31 -11.16 8.49
C GLY A 713 36.23 -11.67 9.47
N THR A 714 35.03 -11.08 9.49
CA THR A 714 33.96 -11.44 10.43
C THR A 714 33.00 -12.48 9.85
N ALA A 715 32.48 -13.37 10.70
CA ALA A 715 31.40 -14.29 10.30
C ALA A 715 30.03 -13.59 10.33
N SER A 716 29.84 -12.67 11.28
CA SER A 716 28.82 -11.62 11.28
C SER A 716 29.27 -10.53 12.24
N ASN A 717 29.42 -9.28 11.75
CA ASN A 717 29.73 -8.13 12.61
C ASN A 717 28.65 -7.98 13.72
N THR A 718 27.40 -8.30 13.39
CA THR A 718 26.27 -8.30 14.33
C THR A 718 26.45 -9.35 15.44
N HIS A 719 26.94 -10.56 15.14
CA HIS A 719 27.26 -11.56 16.16
C HIS A 719 28.44 -11.11 17.05
N ASP A 720 29.50 -10.57 16.45
CA ASP A 720 30.72 -10.23 17.17
C ASP A 720 30.47 -9.06 18.15
N LEU A 721 29.61 -8.10 17.76
CA LEU A 721 29.09 -7.04 18.65
C LEU A 721 28.21 -7.57 19.80
N LEU A 722 27.63 -8.77 19.70
CA LEU A 722 26.94 -9.39 20.84
C LEU A 722 27.92 -9.90 21.89
N GLY A 723 29.19 -10.15 21.55
CA GLY A 723 30.14 -10.83 22.43
C GLY A 723 29.52 -12.10 23.03
N CYS A 724 28.95 -12.95 22.16
CA CYS A 724 28.33 -14.21 22.56
C CYS A 724 29.40 -15.22 23.01
N SER A 725 29.14 -15.99 24.05
CA SER A 725 29.94 -17.18 24.38
C SER A 725 29.48 -18.45 23.64
N CYS A 726 28.47 -18.33 22.78
CA CYS A 726 27.96 -19.42 21.95
C CYS A 726 28.88 -19.68 20.75
N ALA A 727 29.05 -20.95 20.38
CA ALA A 727 29.95 -21.35 19.30
C ALA A 727 29.28 -21.33 17.91
N GLY A 728 28.01 -20.92 17.83
CA GLY A 728 27.16 -21.18 16.67
C GLY A 728 26.56 -22.60 16.67
N ASP A 729 26.45 -23.18 17.86
CA ASP A 729 25.98 -24.53 18.15
C ASP A 729 24.44 -24.67 18.18
N GLY A 730 23.69 -23.55 18.17
CA GLY A 730 22.23 -23.52 18.09
C GLY A 730 21.49 -23.52 19.43
N PHE A 731 22.18 -23.82 20.54
CA PHE A 731 21.58 -23.74 21.87
C PHE A 731 21.28 -22.29 22.27
N MET A 732 20.10 -22.08 22.85
CA MET A 732 19.79 -20.85 23.56
C MET A 732 20.79 -20.67 24.71
N LEU A 733 21.46 -19.53 24.77
CA LEU A 733 22.10 -19.10 26.00
C LEU A 733 21.02 -18.80 27.03
N SER A 734 20.66 -19.81 27.81
CA SER A 734 19.99 -19.64 29.11
C SER A 734 20.95 -19.05 30.15
N GLN A 735 21.74 -18.04 29.75
CA GLN A 735 22.10 -16.98 30.66
C GLN A 735 20.77 -16.40 31.13
N LYS A 736 20.42 -16.72 32.37
CA LYS A 736 19.74 -15.75 33.21
C LYS A 736 20.58 -14.48 33.11
N CYS A 737 20.14 -13.51 32.32
CA CYS A 737 20.46 -12.13 32.66
C CYS A 737 19.93 -11.99 34.08
N ASP A 738 20.81 -11.65 35.02
CA ASP A 738 20.44 -11.64 36.43
C ASP A 738 19.16 -10.83 36.64
N SER A 739 18.32 -11.34 37.54
CA SER A 739 17.10 -10.65 37.98
C SER A 739 17.41 -9.21 38.35
N ASP A 740 16.42 -8.32 38.28
CA ASP A 740 16.58 -6.89 38.59
C ASP A 740 16.98 -6.66 40.07
N SER A 741 18.28 -6.83 40.34
CA SER A 741 18.97 -6.58 41.59
C SER A 741 20.12 -5.63 41.30
N ASP A 742 19.97 -4.39 41.74
CA ASP A 742 20.99 -3.35 41.70
C ASP A 742 22.12 -3.67 42.70
N ASP A 743 22.90 -4.72 42.39
CA ASP A 743 24.11 -5.08 43.15
C ASP A 743 25.26 -4.17 42.70
N ASP A 744 25.10 -2.88 43.02
CA ASP A 744 26.08 -1.81 42.83
C ASP A 744 27.24 -1.99 43.82
N GLN A 745 28.02 -3.07 43.61
CA GLN A 745 29.21 -3.40 44.39
C GLN A 745 30.31 -2.38 44.13
N THR A 746 30.16 -1.25 44.81
CA THR A 746 31.09 -0.13 44.87
C THR A 746 32.47 -0.59 45.34
N THR A 747 33.36 -0.94 44.40
CA THR A 747 34.80 -1.07 44.69
C THR A 747 35.35 0.30 45.07
N THR A 748 35.43 0.56 46.38
CA THR A 748 35.78 1.87 46.93
C THR A 748 37.26 2.21 46.76
N THR A 749 37.61 2.83 45.64
CA THR A 749 38.91 3.51 45.45
C THR A 749 38.68 4.99 45.19
N LYS A 750 38.95 5.83 46.20
CA LYS A 750 38.81 7.30 46.14
C LYS A 750 40.00 7.95 45.42
N GLU A 751 40.05 7.87 44.10
CA GLU A 751 41.01 8.64 43.30
C GLU A 751 40.30 9.49 42.24
N TRP A 752 40.87 10.66 41.95
CA TRP A 752 40.25 11.68 41.10
C TRP A 752 40.51 11.37 39.62
N MET A 753 39.62 10.59 38.99
CA MET A 753 39.68 10.34 37.56
C MET A 753 39.49 11.62 36.74
N SER A 754 40.25 11.74 35.65
CA SER A 754 40.18 12.82 34.68
C SER A 754 38.91 12.75 33.84
N ALA A 755 38.42 13.92 33.41
CA ALA A 755 37.32 14.01 32.43
C ALA A 755 37.63 13.29 31.11
N ALA A 756 38.92 13.16 30.75
CA ALA A 756 39.36 12.39 29.58
C ALA A 756 39.16 10.87 29.78
N GLU A 757 39.52 10.33 30.96
CA GLU A 757 39.33 8.92 31.30
C GLU A 757 37.85 8.56 31.42
N LEU A 758 37.03 9.51 31.88
CA LEU A 758 35.57 9.39 31.87
C LEU A 758 35.02 9.33 30.43
N GLN A 759 35.55 10.14 29.51
CA GLN A 759 35.19 10.06 28.09
C GLN A 759 35.66 8.76 27.43
N GLU A 760 36.86 8.26 27.72
CA GLU A 760 37.31 6.96 27.20
C GLU A 760 36.43 5.80 27.69
N ASN A 761 36.01 5.81 28.96
CA ASN A 761 35.12 4.78 29.49
C ASN A 761 33.67 4.92 28.98
N LEU A 762 33.19 6.12 28.64
CA LEU A 762 31.93 6.32 27.93
C LEU A 762 32.01 5.89 26.45
N ASN A 763 33.17 6.06 25.81
CA ASN A 763 33.41 5.63 24.42
C ASN A 763 33.52 4.09 24.29
N LYS A 764 33.74 3.34 25.38
CA LYS A 764 33.64 1.87 25.42
C LYS A 764 32.20 1.38 25.35
N THR A 765 31.56 1.53 24.18
CA THR A 765 30.61 0.60 23.52
C THR A 765 29.51 -0.10 24.36
N GLY A 766 29.21 0.30 25.59
CA GLY A 766 28.42 -0.50 26.52
C GLY A 766 26.91 -0.44 26.28
N TYR A 767 26.37 0.75 26.00
CA TYR A 767 24.92 0.96 25.96
C TYR A 767 24.27 0.42 24.69
N GLN A 768 24.90 0.63 23.53
CA GLN A 768 24.48 0.05 22.25
C GLN A 768 24.52 -1.49 22.33
N THR A 769 25.62 -2.03 22.85
CA THR A 769 25.85 -3.48 23.02
C THR A 769 24.83 -4.13 23.96
N LYS A 770 24.52 -3.55 25.13
CA LYS A 770 23.46 -4.06 26.02
C LYS A 770 22.08 -4.08 25.33
N ALA A 771 21.77 -3.06 24.53
CA ALA A 771 20.49 -3.00 23.79
C ALA A 771 20.39 -4.10 22.71
N VAL A 772 21.46 -4.31 21.93
CA VAL A 772 21.53 -5.31 20.86
C VAL A 772 21.63 -6.74 21.41
N LYS A 773 22.40 -6.98 22.49
CA LYS A 773 22.45 -8.28 23.23
C LYS A 773 21.04 -8.80 23.52
N LYS A 774 20.29 -8.09 24.37
CA LYS A 774 18.91 -8.44 24.76
C LYS A 774 17.90 -8.38 23.57
N ALA A 775 18.32 -8.15 22.32
CA ALA A 775 17.48 -8.16 21.12
C ALA A 775 17.67 -9.43 20.27
N LEU A 776 18.86 -10.04 20.36
CA LEU A 776 19.21 -11.27 19.68
C LEU A 776 19.27 -12.47 20.65
N ASN A 777 19.09 -12.27 21.96
CA ASN A 777 18.74 -13.33 22.93
C ASN A 777 17.56 -14.23 22.46
N ASP A 778 16.63 -13.69 21.65
CA ASP A 778 15.48 -14.44 21.12
C ASP A 778 15.81 -15.25 19.83
N TYR A 779 17.06 -15.20 19.35
CA TYR A 779 17.48 -15.86 18.12
C TYR A 779 18.48 -16.98 18.45
N HIS A 780 18.19 -18.17 17.95
CA HIS A 780 19.14 -19.27 17.92
C HIS A 780 20.26 -18.94 16.93
N HIS A 781 21.49 -19.24 17.33
CA HIS A 781 22.72 -18.83 16.67
C HIS A 781 23.42 -20.04 16.03
N TYR A 782 23.55 -20.05 14.71
CA TYR A 782 24.06 -21.20 13.95
C TYR A 782 25.25 -20.83 13.05
N ALA A 783 26.39 -21.50 13.28
CA ALA A 783 27.53 -21.52 12.39
C ALA A 783 27.34 -22.64 11.34
N PRO A 784 27.24 -22.34 10.03
CA PRO A 784 27.02 -23.33 8.98
C PRO A 784 28.09 -24.43 8.88
N GLU A 785 29.28 -24.18 9.41
CA GLU A 785 30.40 -25.14 9.41
C GLU A 785 30.22 -26.24 10.47
N LEU A 786 29.53 -25.93 11.58
CA LEU A 786 29.27 -26.88 12.68
C LEU A 786 27.92 -27.59 12.52
N ASN A 787 26.90 -26.88 12.04
CA ASN A 787 25.51 -27.36 12.03
C ASN A 787 24.99 -27.57 10.60
N GLN A 788 25.19 -28.79 10.06
CA GLN A 788 24.77 -29.17 8.70
C GLN A 788 23.31 -29.68 8.61
N ASN A 789 22.75 -30.15 9.72
CA ASN A 789 21.34 -30.54 9.84
C ASN A 789 20.61 -29.53 10.71
N LEU A 790 19.88 -28.60 10.10
CA LEU A 790 19.03 -27.62 10.77
C LEU A 790 17.57 -28.08 10.69
N GLU A 791 17.06 -28.61 11.80
CA GLU A 791 15.72 -29.22 11.86
C GLU A 791 14.58 -28.22 11.54
N PHE A 792 14.81 -26.92 11.76
CA PHE A 792 13.80 -25.88 11.53
C PHE A 792 13.48 -25.62 10.04
N ASP A 793 14.40 -25.87 9.11
CA ASP A 793 14.15 -25.71 7.67
C ASP A 793 14.90 -26.73 6.79
N SER A 794 14.12 -27.55 6.08
CA SER A 794 14.61 -28.55 5.14
C SER A 794 15.29 -27.95 3.90
N VAL A 795 14.99 -26.71 3.51
CA VAL A 795 15.63 -26.05 2.35
C VAL A 795 17.07 -25.65 2.68
N ILE A 796 17.30 -24.97 3.81
CA ILE A 796 18.67 -24.60 4.21
C ILE A 796 19.51 -25.85 4.45
N SER A 797 18.98 -26.85 5.15
CA SER A 797 19.68 -28.14 5.36
C SER A 797 20.07 -28.83 4.05
N ARG A 798 19.25 -28.77 3.01
CA ARG A 798 19.62 -29.27 1.67
C ARG A 798 20.69 -28.42 0.99
N ILE A 799 20.67 -27.11 1.15
CA ILE A 799 21.70 -26.21 0.59
C ILE A 799 23.05 -26.45 1.28
N LEU A 800 23.08 -26.59 2.61
CA LEU A 800 24.30 -26.85 3.39
C LEU A 800 24.88 -28.24 3.10
N SER A 801 24.03 -29.27 2.98
CA SER A 801 24.47 -30.63 2.61
C SER A 801 24.75 -30.82 1.10
N ASN A 802 24.51 -29.82 0.26
CA ASN A 802 24.72 -29.93 -1.18
C ASN A 802 26.22 -29.96 -1.51
N LYS A 803 26.64 -31.08 -2.13
CA LYS A 803 28.04 -31.39 -2.49
C LYS A 803 28.70 -30.37 -3.46
N LEU A 804 27.95 -29.43 -4.04
CA LEU A 804 28.47 -28.31 -4.82
C LEU A 804 29.19 -27.25 -3.97
N PHE A 805 28.84 -27.07 -2.70
CA PHE A 805 29.40 -26.02 -1.82
C PHE A 805 30.59 -26.48 -0.96
N LYS A 806 31.13 -27.68 -1.21
CA LYS A 806 32.09 -28.41 -0.36
C LYS A 806 33.30 -27.64 0.19
N ASN A 807 33.72 -26.54 -0.44
CA ASN A 807 34.89 -25.76 0.00
C ASN A 807 34.54 -24.35 0.49
N LYS A 808 33.30 -23.86 0.28
CA LYS A 808 32.77 -22.58 0.78
C LYS A 808 31.24 -22.62 0.85
N SER A 809 30.69 -22.50 2.06
CA SER A 809 29.26 -22.27 2.28
C SER A 809 28.79 -20.97 1.59
N PRO A 810 27.56 -20.91 1.04
CA PRO A 810 26.97 -19.67 0.55
C PRO A 810 26.56 -18.70 1.69
N PHE A 811 26.61 -19.15 2.95
CA PHE A 811 26.32 -18.37 4.15
C PHE A 811 27.52 -18.38 5.11
N THR A 812 27.89 -17.22 5.68
CA THR A 812 28.89 -17.15 6.77
C THR A 812 28.27 -17.46 8.14
N TYR A 813 27.01 -17.07 8.33
CA TYR A 813 26.31 -17.20 9.61
C TYR A 813 24.80 -17.26 9.39
N ILE A 814 24.08 -17.90 10.31
CA ILE A 814 22.62 -18.00 10.30
C ILE A 814 22.10 -17.70 11.71
N MET A 815 21.09 -16.85 11.82
CA MET A 815 20.32 -16.67 13.06
C MET A 815 18.85 -16.97 12.79
N GLN A 816 18.18 -17.69 13.69
CA GLN A 816 16.79 -18.11 13.51
C GLN A 816 15.97 -17.82 14.77
N LYS A 817 14.83 -17.15 14.59
CA LYS A 817 13.78 -17.00 15.60
C LYS A 817 12.51 -17.66 15.10
N SER A 818 12.08 -18.75 15.72
CA SER A 818 10.71 -19.24 15.53
C SER A 818 9.76 -18.52 16.48
N ASN A 819 8.49 -18.54 16.12
CA ASN A 819 7.39 -17.96 16.88
C ASN A 819 6.67 -19.02 17.74
N ASP A 820 7.34 -20.15 18.00
CA ASP A 820 6.82 -21.26 18.80
C ASP A 820 6.72 -20.80 20.26
N ALA A 821 5.53 -20.96 20.85
CA ALA A 821 5.43 -20.92 22.31
C ALA A 821 6.34 -22.03 22.88
N PRO A 822 7.14 -21.78 23.93
CA PRO A 822 8.01 -22.80 24.49
C PRO A 822 7.15 -23.97 24.96
N SER A 823 7.25 -25.09 24.25
CA SER A 823 6.63 -26.34 24.69
C SER A 823 7.24 -26.72 26.02
N THR A 824 6.42 -26.75 27.07
CA THR A 824 6.77 -27.36 28.36
C THR A 824 6.92 -28.86 28.13
N ILE A 825 8.11 -29.25 27.67
CA ILE A 825 8.59 -30.62 27.70
C ILE A 825 8.94 -30.89 29.17
N ASP A 826 7.91 -31.12 29.97
CA ASP A 826 8.04 -31.60 31.34
C ASP A 826 8.66 -33.01 31.29
N ASN A 827 9.85 -33.14 31.90
CA ASN A 827 10.59 -34.39 32.15
C ASN A 827 10.93 -34.43 33.65
#